data_AF-A0A8D2MFM2-F1
#
_entry.id   AF-A0A8D2MFM2-F1
#
_cell.length_a   1.000
_cell.length_b   1.000
_cell.length_c   1.000
_cell.angle_alpha   90.00
_cell.angle_beta   90.00
_cell.angle_gamma   90.00
#
_symmetry.space_group_name_H-M   'P 1'
#
loop_
_entity.id
_entity.type
_entity.pdbx_description
1 polymer ?
#
loop_
_entity_poly.entity_id
_entity_poly.type
_entity_poly.pdbx_seq_one_letter_code
_entity_poly.pdbx_strand_id
1 'polypeptide(L)'
;MSVTEEGTGSWGTAVGRPCPAPTALLRAQVLWFEQQTLKRRSRRGAHGVPRSSVVPTDPWFPKQWYMNNDIQPDLNILTAWSRGYTGLGVVLTVLDDGLEKDHPDLAANYDPLASYDFNSNDPDPQPRYSDSDKNWHGTRCAGEVAAVANNGICGAGVAYNAKIGGVRMLDGSIMDIVEAQALSLQPQYIHIYSASWGPEDDGRTVDGPGVLAAAAFHKGVVQGRGGLGSIFIWASGNGGTNYDNCNCDGYTNSIYTVSVGSVLGDGHRPLYSESCPAILTTTYSSRTTSKVQIVTTDLHHRCTDKHTGTSASAPLAAGMVALALEANPALTWRDLQHLIIRASRPAHLQAEDWAENGVGRRVSHYYGYGLLDAGLLVQEAMTWTGTRPQEKCSVQAIQVPRDISSKLVISTDASSCSKSIRSLEHVQVQLSLSYSRRGDLVVALSSPMGTTSTLVTVRPYDTSQDGYQDWTFMSTHFWDENPKGIWTLQLENRGDAENTGGCPIFTGVTLSPYPSCPQSFPAPYPSPGTPCPSCPQANCGSSLYIHHGSCLSYCPPRYYGQSRSAGPRGTALVCASCHPSCYTCQGSWANNCTSCPSGHTFQDITHTCQEPAEGSPSPARLRRDLVVVTVLACSSLVLAGVLYPTYRVGFRAGKGALCCPRVRRTV
;
A
#
# COMPACT_ATOMS: atom_id res chain seq x y z
N MET A 1 88.21 -60.33 -9.71
CA MET A 1 88.07 -59.17 -8.79
C MET A 1 87.93 -57.94 -9.67
N SER A 2 86.83 -57.17 -9.66
CA SER A 2 85.55 -57.32 -8.95
C SER A 2 84.40 -57.27 -9.98
N VAL A 3 83.30 -57.99 -9.71
CA VAL A 3 82.20 -58.28 -10.64
C VAL A 3 81.47 -56.97 -11.02
N THR A 4 81.46 -56.45 -12.25
CA THR A 4 81.09 -56.94 -13.61
C THR A 4 79.59 -57.07 -13.87
N GLU A 5 79.11 -56.12 -14.69
CA GLU A 5 78.29 -56.33 -15.92
C GLU A 5 76.82 -56.77 -15.75
N GLU A 6 75.83 -56.05 -16.28
CA GLU A 6 75.51 -55.62 -17.67
C GLU A 6 74.76 -56.66 -18.51
N GLY A 7 73.85 -56.17 -19.36
CA GLY A 7 73.40 -56.86 -20.57
C GLY A 7 71.91 -56.73 -20.90
N THR A 8 71.47 -56.46 -22.14
CA THR A 8 72.06 -55.73 -23.29
C THR A 8 70.94 -55.52 -24.34
N GLY A 9 71.08 -54.61 -25.32
CA GLY A 9 69.98 -54.38 -26.30
C GLY A 9 70.18 -53.33 -27.40
N SER A 10 71.39 -53.12 -27.91
CA SER A 10 71.67 -52.33 -29.15
C SER A 10 71.21 -53.09 -30.42
N TRP A 11 71.17 -52.56 -31.66
CA TRP A 11 72.09 -51.69 -32.42
C TRP A 11 71.34 -50.97 -33.58
N GLY A 12 71.84 -49.91 -34.25
CA GLY A 12 73.09 -49.12 -34.10
C GLY A 12 73.35 -48.17 -35.30
N THR A 13 74.42 -47.33 -35.24
CA THR A 13 75.13 -46.58 -36.34
C THR A 13 74.31 -45.69 -37.32
N ALA A 14 74.44 -44.36 -37.49
CA ALA A 14 75.59 -43.42 -37.64
C ALA A 14 76.36 -43.60 -38.99
N VAL A 15 76.80 -42.61 -39.80
CA VAL A 15 77.12 -41.14 -39.76
C VAL A 15 76.89 -40.55 -41.20
N GLY A 16 76.73 -39.25 -41.57
CA GLY A 16 76.63 -37.91 -40.93
C GLY A 16 77.10 -36.75 -41.87
N ARG A 17 76.98 -35.47 -41.46
CA ARG A 17 77.19 -34.19 -42.23
C ARG A 17 76.06 -33.86 -43.28
N PRO A 18 75.98 -32.64 -43.89
CA PRO A 18 75.55 -31.39 -43.21
C PRO A 18 74.47 -30.56 -43.97
N CYS A 19 73.81 -29.62 -43.26
CA CYS A 19 73.02 -28.47 -43.76
C CYS A 19 71.86 -28.69 -44.78
N PRO A 20 70.59 -28.63 -44.34
CA PRO A 20 69.43 -28.47 -45.23
C PRO A 20 69.16 -27.00 -45.61
N ALA A 21 68.48 -26.80 -46.75
CA ALA A 21 68.02 -25.49 -47.24
C ALA A 21 66.77 -24.97 -46.49
N PRO A 22 66.46 -23.65 -46.52
CA PRO A 22 65.29 -23.10 -45.84
C PRO A 22 63.98 -23.54 -46.51
N THR A 23 63.40 -24.65 -46.03
CA THR A 23 62.07 -25.08 -46.45
C THR A 23 61.03 -24.16 -45.83
N ALA A 24 60.09 -23.67 -46.65
CA ALA A 24 59.15 -22.64 -46.22
C ALA A 24 58.28 -23.10 -45.03
N LEU A 25 58.05 -22.19 -44.08
CA LEU A 25 57.06 -22.37 -43.01
C LEU A 25 55.72 -22.79 -43.61
N LEU A 26 55.29 -24.01 -43.29
CA LEU A 26 53.94 -24.48 -43.61
C LEU A 26 52.94 -23.51 -42.99
N ARG A 27 52.20 -22.79 -43.85
CA ARG A 27 51.13 -21.89 -43.43
C ARG A 27 50.12 -22.68 -42.62
N ALA A 28 50.08 -22.45 -41.31
CA ALA A 28 48.94 -22.83 -40.50
C ALA A 28 47.70 -22.13 -41.10
N GLN A 29 46.83 -22.90 -41.75
CA GLN A 29 45.59 -22.36 -42.29
C GLN A 29 44.70 -21.94 -41.13
N VAL A 30 44.57 -20.64 -40.91
CA VAL A 30 43.62 -20.05 -39.98
C VAL A 30 42.23 -20.23 -40.59
N LEU A 31 41.61 -21.38 -40.33
CA LEU A 31 40.34 -21.80 -40.94
C LEU A 31 39.17 -20.88 -40.58
N TRP A 32 39.28 -20.13 -39.47
CA TRP A 32 38.44 -18.98 -39.15
C TRP A 32 39.19 -18.05 -38.18
N PHE A 33 38.78 -16.77 -38.14
CA PHE A 33 39.09 -15.86 -37.04
C PHE A 33 37.89 -14.95 -36.76
N GLU A 34 37.69 -14.55 -35.50
CA GLU A 34 36.72 -13.54 -35.06
C GLU A 34 37.45 -12.57 -34.13
N GLN A 35 37.19 -11.27 -34.28
CA GLN A 35 37.71 -10.27 -33.35
C GLN A 35 37.01 -10.42 -31.99
N GLN A 36 37.78 -10.80 -30.96
CA GLN A 36 37.27 -10.98 -29.60
C GLN A 36 36.70 -9.67 -29.04
N THR A 37 35.37 -9.59 -28.95
CA THR A 37 34.63 -8.57 -28.21
C THR A 37 34.39 -9.02 -26.78
N LEU A 38 34.37 -8.08 -25.82
CA LEU A 38 34.18 -8.37 -24.39
C LEU A 38 32.73 -8.82 -24.09
N LYS A 39 32.46 -10.11 -24.27
CA LYS A 39 31.17 -10.74 -23.99
C LYS A 39 31.05 -11.00 -22.47
N ARG A 40 30.37 -10.08 -21.74
CA ARG A 40 30.02 -10.26 -20.31
C ARG A 40 29.31 -11.60 -20.09
N ARG A 41 29.76 -12.38 -19.10
CA ARG A 41 29.13 -13.65 -18.67
C ARG A 41 29.19 -13.73 -17.14
N SER A 42 28.09 -14.13 -16.51
CA SER A 42 28.09 -14.49 -15.08
C SER A 42 28.42 -15.97 -14.89
N ARG A 43 28.91 -16.32 -13.70
CA ARG A 43 29.19 -17.72 -13.32
C ARG A 43 27.90 -18.35 -12.79
N ARG A 44 27.37 -19.37 -13.45
CA ARG A 44 26.29 -20.19 -12.88
C ARG A 44 26.86 -21.07 -11.77
N GLY A 45 26.64 -20.66 -10.52
CA GLY A 45 26.95 -21.40 -9.30
C GLY A 45 25.76 -21.33 -8.34
N ALA A 46 25.56 -22.37 -7.54
CA ALA A 46 24.40 -22.49 -6.65
C ALA A 46 24.58 -21.70 -5.34
N HIS A 47 23.45 -21.34 -4.72
CA HIS A 47 23.30 -20.75 -3.39
C HIS A 47 24.13 -19.50 -3.09
N GLY A 48 23.56 -18.34 -3.45
CA GLY A 48 24.04 -17.02 -3.06
C GLY A 48 23.49 -15.94 -4.00
N VAL A 49 22.34 -15.35 -3.67
CA VAL A 49 21.76 -14.26 -4.48
C VAL A 49 22.71 -13.05 -4.43
N PRO A 50 23.19 -12.53 -5.57
CA PRO A 50 24.09 -11.38 -5.56
C PRO A 50 23.37 -10.12 -5.09
N ARG A 51 23.95 -9.41 -4.10
CA ARG A 51 23.41 -8.13 -3.58
C ARG A 51 23.09 -7.08 -4.66
N SER A 52 23.78 -7.11 -5.80
CA SER A 52 23.56 -6.19 -6.93
C SER A 52 22.40 -6.60 -7.88
N SER A 53 21.50 -7.49 -7.45
CA SER A 53 20.27 -7.83 -8.20
C SER A 53 18.98 -7.47 -7.46
N VAL A 54 19.11 -6.91 -6.25
CA VAL A 54 18.00 -6.52 -5.36
C VAL A 54 17.95 -5.00 -5.14
N VAL A 55 19.11 -4.33 -5.22
CA VAL A 55 19.23 -2.87 -5.16
C VAL A 55 18.92 -2.25 -6.53
N PRO A 56 17.91 -1.35 -6.65
CA PRO A 56 17.61 -0.65 -7.89
C PRO A 56 18.77 0.21 -8.42
N THR A 57 18.88 0.35 -9.74
CA THR A 57 19.97 1.10 -10.40
C THR A 57 19.71 2.60 -10.54
N ASP A 58 18.60 3.10 -10.01
CA ASP A 58 18.03 4.40 -10.35
C ASP A 58 18.74 5.56 -9.64
N PRO A 59 18.90 6.72 -10.29
CA PRO A 59 19.91 7.71 -9.92
C PRO A 59 19.69 8.35 -8.54
N TRP A 60 18.47 8.31 -8.00
CA TRP A 60 18.11 8.84 -6.69
C TRP A 60 17.73 7.74 -5.69
N PHE A 61 17.78 6.45 -6.03
CA PHE A 61 17.68 5.38 -5.01
C PHE A 61 18.78 5.49 -3.94
N PRO A 62 20.03 5.91 -4.25
CA PRO A 62 21.03 6.28 -3.23
C PRO A 62 20.69 7.53 -2.38
N LYS A 63 19.54 8.18 -2.60
CA LYS A 63 18.97 9.19 -1.67
C LYS A 63 17.79 8.65 -0.86
N GLN A 64 17.22 7.48 -1.20
CA GLN A 64 16.08 6.87 -0.50
C GLN A 64 16.55 6.17 0.78
N TRP A 65 17.09 6.99 1.70
CA TRP A 65 17.73 6.60 2.97
C TRP A 65 16.87 5.66 3.84
N TYR A 66 15.56 5.74 3.69
CA TYR A 66 14.55 4.95 4.40
C TYR A 66 14.35 3.52 3.84
N MET A 67 15.01 3.15 2.73
CA MET A 67 14.92 1.83 2.08
C MET A 67 16.25 1.16 1.71
N ASN A 68 17.37 1.86 1.86
CA ASN A 68 18.64 1.51 1.21
C ASN A 68 19.76 1.05 2.18
N ASN A 69 19.48 0.91 3.49
CA ASN A 69 20.43 0.69 4.60
C ASN A 69 21.37 1.88 4.95
N ASP A 70 21.15 3.11 4.46
CA ASP A 70 21.95 4.28 4.88
C ASP A 70 21.73 4.64 6.37
N ILE A 71 20.56 4.30 6.91
CA ILE A 71 20.27 4.32 8.35
C ILE A 71 20.00 2.90 8.88
N GLN A 72 20.10 2.73 10.21
CA GLN A 72 19.74 1.47 10.88
C GLN A 72 18.94 1.73 12.17
N PRO A 73 17.72 1.17 12.30
CA PRO A 73 16.96 0.48 11.26
C PRO A 73 16.61 1.41 10.08
N ASP A 74 16.35 0.82 8.91
CA ASP A 74 15.51 1.41 7.87
C ASP A 74 14.17 0.65 7.82
N LEU A 75 13.33 0.84 6.80
CA LEU A 75 12.07 0.08 6.66
C LEU A 75 12.28 -1.41 6.25
N ASN A 76 13.53 -1.85 6.10
CA ASN A 76 13.95 -3.21 5.73
C ASN A 76 13.40 -3.69 4.37
N ILE A 77 13.10 -2.75 3.46
CA ILE A 77 12.48 -3.02 2.16
C ILE A 77 13.36 -3.98 1.32
N LEU A 78 14.68 -3.77 1.33
CA LEU A 78 15.63 -4.64 0.62
C LEU A 78 15.59 -6.11 1.09
N THR A 79 15.16 -6.40 2.33
CA THR A 79 14.94 -7.79 2.76
C THR A 79 13.68 -8.38 2.12
N ALA A 80 12.59 -7.63 2.01
CA ALA A 80 11.39 -8.08 1.30
C ALA A 80 11.67 -8.33 -0.20
N TRP A 81 12.34 -7.38 -0.87
CA TRP A 81 12.79 -7.53 -2.26
C TRP A 81 13.75 -8.71 -2.44
N SER A 82 14.63 -8.99 -1.45
CA SER A 82 15.54 -10.15 -1.51
C SER A 82 14.83 -11.52 -1.47
N ARG A 83 13.58 -11.55 -0.99
CA ARG A 83 12.70 -12.73 -1.00
C ARG A 83 11.89 -12.87 -2.30
N GLY A 84 11.95 -11.87 -3.19
CA GLY A 84 11.27 -11.86 -4.48
C GLY A 84 10.00 -11.01 -4.56
N TYR A 85 9.52 -10.47 -3.44
CA TYR A 85 8.30 -9.66 -3.40
C TYR A 85 8.59 -8.21 -3.77
N THR A 86 7.77 -7.64 -4.64
CA THR A 86 7.97 -6.35 -5.32
C THR A 86 6.66 -5.57 -5.54
N GLY A 87 5.52 -6.08 -5.04
CA GLY A 87 4.17 -5.56 -5.24
C GLY A 87 3.41 -6.24 -6.39
N LEU A 88 4.00 -7.23 -7.05
CA LEU A 88 3.52 -7.74 -8.33
C LEU A 88 2.09 -8.31 -8.24
N GLY A 89 1.20 -7.78 -9.07
CA GLY A 89 -0.21 -8.20 -9.13
C GLY A 89 -1.12 -7.57 -8.06
N VAL A 90 -0.58 -6.76 -7.15
CA VAL A 90 -1.36 -5.94 -6.22
C VAL A 90 -1.72 -4.62 -6.91
N VAL A 91 -2.95 -4.14 -6.69
CA VAL A 91 -3.46 -2.88 -7.25
C VAL A 91 -3.77 -1.92 -6.10
N LEU A 92 -3.22 -0.71 -6.13
CA LEU A 92 -3.50 0.36 -5.17
C LEU A 92 -4.11 1.58 -5.86
N THR A 93 -4.76 2.45 -5.09
CA THR A 93 -5.02 3.84 -5.48
C THR A 93 -4.59 4.81 -4.41
N VAL A 94 -4.15 5.99 -4.84
CA VAL A 94 -3.99 7.19 -4.01
C VAL A 94 -5.28 8.02 -4.11
N LEU A 95 -5.88 8.42 -2.98
CA LEU A 95 -7.10 9.24 -2.93
C LEU A 95 -6.75 10.68 -2.56
N ASP A 96 -6.63 11.58 -3.55
CA ASP A 96 -5.88 12.84 -3.35
C ASP A 96 -6.20 13.94 -4.41
N ASP A 97 -5.25 14.82 -4.73
CA ASP A 97 -5.37 15.92 -5.70
C ASP A 97 -5.22 15.50 -7.19
N GLY A 98 -4.74 14.27 -7.43
CA GLY A 98 -4.60 13.65 -8.75
C GLY A 98 -3.35 12.78 -8.87
N LEU A 99 -3.14 12.20 -10.05
CA LEU A 99 -1.93 11.41 -10.37
C LEU A 99 -1.50 11.70 -11.80
N GLU A 100 -0.28 12.23 -11.97
CA GLU A 100 0.35 12.48 -13.27
C GLU A 100 0.67 11.13 -13.96
N LYS A 101 -0.36 10.52 -14.58
CA LYS A 101 -0.32 9.16 -15.13
C LYS A 101 0.71 8.94 -16.23
N ASP A 102 1.14 10.03 -16.86
CA ASP A 102 2.17 10.07 -17.90
C ASP A 102 3.56 10.46 -17.35
N HIS A 103 3.71 10.65 -16.04
CA HIS A 103 5.01 10.75 -15.38
C HIS A 103 5.87 9.53 -15.77
N PRO A 104 7.09 9.71 -16.28
CA PRO A 104 7.85 8.63 -16.92
C PRO A 104 8.26 7.52 -15.94
N ASP A 105 8.24 7.81 -14.64
CA ASP A 105 8.52 6.87 -13.56
C ASP A 105 7.24 6.25 -12.94
N LEU A 106 6.04 6.64 -13.41
CA LEU A 106 4.76 6.02 -13.03
C LEU A 106 4.08 5.28 -14.19
N ALA A 107 4.25 5.75 -15.44
CA ALA A 107 3.42 5.37 -16.58
C ALA A 107 3.37 3.87 -16.92
N ALA A 108 4.38 3.06 -16.56
CA ALA A 108 4.33 1.61 -16.75
C ALA A 108 3.55 0.88 -15.64
N ASN A 109 3.48 1.47 -14.44
CA ASN A 109 2.71 0.97 -13.29
C ASN A 109 1.32 1.60 -13.16
N TYR A 110 1.05 2.70 -13.88
CA TYR A 110 -0.28 3.31 -13.94
C TYR A 110 -1.37 2.29 -14.31
N ASP A 111 -2.55 2.46 -13.71
CA ASP A 111 -3.74 1.66 -13.95
C ASP A 111 -5.01 2.52 -14.01
N PRO A 112 -5.66 2.64 -15.20
CA PRO A 112 -6.90 3.39 -15.35
C PRO A 112 -8.13 2.71 -14.72
N LEU A 113 -8.07 1.40 -14.40
CA LEU A 113 -9.15 0.72 -13.66
C LEU A 113 -9.06 0.98 -12.15
N ALA A 114 -7.92 1.49 -11.67
CA ALA A 114 -7.74 1.95 -10.30
C ALA A 114 -7.93 3.48 -10.16
N SER A 115 -8.36 4.18 -11.21
CA SER A 115 -8.34 5.65 -11.28
C SER A 115 -9.68 6.28 -11.64
N TYR A 116 -9.92 7.51 -11.17
CA TYR A 116 -11.08 8.35 -11.55
C TYR A 116 -10.89 9.81 -11.11
N ASP A 117 -11.55 10.76 -11.76
CA ASP A 117 -11.64 12.15 -11.32
C ASP A 117 -13.07 12.49 -10.91
N PHE A 118 -13.30 12.69 -9.60
CA PHE A 118 -14.60 13.10 -9.06
C PHE A 118 -14.79 14.62 -9.00
N ASN A 119 -13.72 15.42 -9.20
CA ASN A 119 -13.83 16.87 -9.33
C ASN A 119 -14.31 17.29 -10.73
N SER A 120 -13.89 16.57 -11.78
CA SER A 120 -14.33 16.75 -13.17
C SER A 120 -15.46 15.79 -13.58
N ASN A 121 -15.62 14.68 -12.85
CA ASN A 121 -16.50 13.54 -13.15
C ASN A 121 -16.19 12.85 -14.50
N ASP A 122 -14.94 12.42 -14.65
CA ASP A 122 -14.46 11.66 -15.81
C ASP A 122 -13.32 10.68 -15.40
N PRO A 123 -12.84 9.77 -16.27
CA PRO A 123 -11.90 8.72 -15.87
C PRO A 123 -10.42 9.14 -15.87
N ASP A 124 -10.06 10.39 -16.15
CA ASP A 124 -8.68 10.86 -16.20
C ASP A 124 -8.25 11.59 -14.91
N PRO A 125 -7.42 11.00 -14.03
CA PRO A 125 -7.00 11.60 -12.76
C PRO A 125 -5.89 12.67 -12.90
N GLN A 126 -5.59 13.18 -14.11
CA GLN A 126 -4.49 14.12 -14.33
C GLN A 126 -4.59 15.33 -13.37
N PRO A 127 -3.52 15.68 -12.64
CA PRO A 127 -3.53 16.86 -11.79
C PRO A 127 -3.63 18.13 -12.63
N ARG A 128 -4.47 19.07 -12.21
CA ARG A 128 -4.63 20.36 -12.89
C ARG A 128 -3.43 21.26 -12.58
N TYR A 129 -2.51 21.40 -13.53
CA TYR A 129 -1.40 22.37 -13.45
C TYR A 129 -1.90 23.81 -13.26
N SER A 130 -1.12 24.64 -12.55
CA SER A 130 -1.45 26.06 -12.33
C SER A 130 -0.21 26.87 -11.95
N ASP A 131 -0.26 28.20 -11.99
CA ASP A 131 0.86 29.07 -11.57
C ASP A 131 1.33 28.86 -10.11
N SER A 132 0.54 28.14 -9.31
CA SER A 132 0.87 27.76 -7.93
C SER A 132 1.18 26.27 -7.73
N ASP A 133 1.02 25.45 -8.78
CA ASP A 133 1.32 24.01 -8.86
C ASP A 133 0.88 23.17 -7.65
N LYS A 134 -0.20 23.55 -6.95
CA LYS A 134 -0.61 22.93 -5.68
C LYS A 134 -0.91 21.44 -5.77
N ASN A 135 -1.35 20.98 -6.95
CA ASN A 135 -1.82 19.63 -7.19
C ASN A 135 -0.64 18.64 -7.43
N TRP A 136 0.35 18.64 -6.53
CA TRP A 136 1.53 17.77 -6.61
C TRP A 136 1.43 16.52 -5.71
N HIS A 137 0.48 16.50 -4.79
CA HIS A 137 0.50 15.65 -3.60
C HIS A 137 0.26 14.17 -3.91
N GLY A 138 -0.82 13.83 -4.60
CA GLY A 138 -1.09 12.45 -5.01
C GLY A 138 -0.03 11.88 -5.96
N THR A 139 0.61 12.72 -6.77
CA THR A 139 1.72 12.35 -7.64
C THR A 139 3.02 12.03 -6.88
N ARG A 140 3.26 12.67 -5.72
CA ARG A 140 4.39 12.31 -4.83
C ARG A 140 4.12 11.00 -4.10
N CYS A 141 2.94 10.85 -3.54
CA CYS A 141 2.51 9.64 -2.83
C CYS A 141 2.51 8.41 -3.76
N ALA A 142 2.08 8.56 -5.02
CA ALA A 142 2.10 7.46 -6.00
C ALA A 142 3.50 6.91 -6.27
N GLY A 143 4.53 7.77 -6.33
CA GLY A 143 5.92 7.34 -6.53
C GLY A 143 6.51 6.57 -5.35
N GLU A 144 6.15 6.94 -4.11
CA GLU A 144 6.58 6.23 -2.91
C GLU A 144 6.06 4.79 -2.89
N VAL A 145 4.83 4.58 -3.37
CA VAL A 145 4.25 3.24 -3.55
C VAL A 145 4.93 2.53 -4.72
N ALA A 146 4.90 3.10 -5.93
CA ALA A 146 5.05 2.34 -7.18
C ALA A 146 5.86 3.03 -8.30
N ALA A 147 6.80 3.92 -7.97
CA ALA A 147 7.81 4.37 -8.95
C ALA A 147 8.60 3.16 -9.54
N VAL A 148 8.91 3.23 -10.85
CA VAL A 148 9.35 2.07 -11.64
C VAL A 148 10.86 1.83 -11.51
N ALA A 149 11.24 0.85 -10.69
CA ALA A 149 12.64 0.49 -10.49
C ALA A 149 13.35 0.02 -11.77
N ASN A 150 14.62 0.40 -11.88
CA ASN A 150 15.60 0.09 -12.93
C ASN A 150 15.29 0.71 -14.31
N ASN A 151 14.57 1.83 -14.35
CA ASN A 151 14.36 2.63 -15.57
C ASN A 151 15.43 3.73 -15.77
N GLY A 152 16.22 4.07 -14.74
CA GLY A 152 17.22 5.15 -14.76
C GLY A 152 16.65 6.56 -14.52
N ILE A 153 15.43 6.65 -13.98
CA ILE A 153 14.67 7.87 -13.69
C ILE A 153 14.41 7.89 -12.17
N CYS A 154 14.39 9.09 -11.57
CA CYS A 154 14.17 9.30 -10.13
C CYS A 154 14.73 8.18 -9.22
N GLY A 155 13.88 7.38 -8.58
CA GLY A 155 14.26 6.33 -7.62
C GLY A 155 13.51 5.02 -7.87
N ALA A 156 12.95 4.44 -6.83
CA ALA A 156 12.02 3.31 -6.92
C ALA A 156 10.91 3.43 -5.87
N GLY A 157 9.73 2.89 -6.15
CA GLY A 157 8.67 2.74 -5.16
C GLY A 157 8.91 1.51 -4.26
N VAL A 158 8.36 1.52 -3.05
CA VAL A 158 8.42 0.37 -2.12
C VAL A 158 7.91 -0.92 -2.79
N ALA A 159 6.88 -0.78 -3.62
CA ALA A 159 6.20 -1.83 -4.37
C ALA A 159 6.28 -1.53 -5.88
N TYR A 160 7.50 -1.40 -6.40
CA TYR A 160 7.79 -0.99 -7.79
C TYR A 160 7.24 -1.88 -8.93
N ASN A 161 6.59 -3.01 -8.64
CA ASN A 161 5.85 -3.82 -9.63
C ASN A 161 4.33 -3.87 -9.35
N ALA A 162 3.85 -3.13 -8.35
CA ALA A 162 2.42 -2.95 -8.12
C ALA A 162 1.78 -2.06 -9.19
N LYS A 163 0.46 -2.20 -9.35
CA LYS A 163 -0.35 -1.27 -10.15
C LYS A 163 -0.85 -0.12 -9.28
N ILE A 164 -0.76 1.09 -9.83
CA ILE A 164 -1.08 2.33 -9.10
C ILE A 164 -2.09 3.17 -9.88
N GLY A 165 -3.22 3.45 -9.23
CA GLY A 165 -4.22 4.40 -9.67
C GLY A 165 -4.19 5.69 -8.86
N GLY A 166 -4.85 6.70 -9.39
CA GLY A 166 -5.09 7.96 -8.71
C GLY A 166 -6.56 8.31 -8.74
N VAL A 167 -7.08 8.80 -7.61
CA VAL A 167 -8.40 9.41 -7.55
C VAL A 167 -8.22 10.90 -7.30
N ARG A 168 -8.55 11.71 -8.30
CA ARG A 168 -8.61 13.18 -8.16
C ARG A 168 -9.93 13.53 -7.48
N MET A 169 -9.86 13.92 -6.21
CA MET A 169 -11.00 14.34 -5.41
C MET A 169 -10.73 15.57 -4.53
N LEU A 170 -9.47 15.91 -4.23
CA LEU A 170 -9.12 17.07 -3.40
C LEU A 170 -9.08 18.44 -4.14
N ASP A 171 -9.04 18.48 -5.47
CA ASP A 171 -8.98 19.73 -6.24
C ASP A 171 -10.38 20.26 -6.59
N GLY A 172 -11.24 20.37 -5.58
CA GLY A 172 -12.63 20.77 -5.72
C GLY A 172 -13.39 20.82 -4.38
N SER A 173 -14.72 20.89 -4.44
CA SER A 173 -15.57 20.87 -3.24
C SER A 173 -15.78 19.44 -2.74
N ILE A 174 -15.31 19.15 -1.53
CA ILE A 174 -15.49 17.84 -0.88
C ILE A 174 -16.89 17.76 -0.28
N MET A 175 -17.50 16.58 -0.38
CA MET A 175 -18.81 16.23 0.18
C MET A 175 -18.83 14.74 0.50
N ASP A 176 -19.64 14.32 1.48
CA ASP A 176 -19.88 12.92 1.89
C ASP A 176 -20.06 11.96 0.70
N ILE A 177 -20.75 12.38 -0.36
CA ILE A 177 -20.93 11.57 -1.57
C ILE A 177 -19.65 11.39 -2.40
N VAL A 178 -18.77 12.39 -2.47
CA VAL A 178 -17.48 12.33 -3.18
C VAL A 178 -16.52 11.42 -2.43
N GLU A 179 -16.44 11.58 -1.10
CA GLU A 179 -15.65 10.73 -0.20
C GLU A 179 -16.12 9.27 -0.30
N ALA A 180 -17.44 9.04 -0.21
CA ALA A 180 -18.03 7.72 -0.34
C ALA A 180 -17.80 7.06 -1.70
N GLN A 181 -17.81 7.84 -2.79
CA GLN A 181 -17.54 7.35 -4.14
C GLN A 181 -16.06 6.99 -4.32
N ALA A 182 -15.13 7.83 -3.83
CA ALA A 182 -13.70 7.56 -3.83
C ALA A 182 -13.36 6.28 -3.02
N LEU A 183 -13.89 6.17 -1.80
CA LEU A 183 -13.78 4.98 -0.94
C LEU A 183 -14.45 3.73 -1.53
N SER A 184 -15.40 3.90 -2.45
CA SER A 184 -16.13 2.82 -3.14
C SER A 184 -15.65 2.57 -4.58
N LEU A 185 -14.52 3.16 -5.03
CA LEU A 185 -14.04 2.94 -6.39
C LEU A 185 -13.54 1.51 -6.55
N GLN A 186 -14.16 0.76 -7.47
CA GLN A 186 -13.75 -0.59 -7.92
C GLN A 186 -13.23 -1.55 -6.82
N PRO A 187 -13.96 -1.79 -5.70
CA PRO A 187 -13.46 -2.53 -4.54
C PRO A 187 -13.28 -4.04 -4.78
N GLN A 188 -13.58 -4.55 -5.96
CA GLN A 188 -13.24 -5.94 -6.37
C GLN A 188 -11.91 -6.01 -7.14
N TYR A 189 -11.30 -4.86 -7.45
CA TYR A 189 -10.10 -4.73 -8.27
C TYR A 189 -8.99 -3.98 -7.53
N ILE A 190 -9.31 -2.82 -6.94
CA ILE A 190 -8.40 -2.10 -6.05
C ILE A 190 -8.28 -2.88 -4.74
N HIS A 191 -7.05 -3.11 -4.29
CA HIS A 191 -6.76 -3.87 -3.08
C HIS A 191 -6.58 -2.95 -1.87
N ILE A 192 -5.82 -1.86 -2.05
CA ILE A 192 -5.44 -0.92 -1.00
C ILE A 192 -5.72 0.51 -1.47
N TYR A 193 -6.25 1.33 -0.58
CA TYR A 193 -6.52 2.75 -0.77
C TYR A 193 -5.60 3.53 0.19
N SER A 194 -4.76 4.41 -0.34
CA SER A 194 -3.90 5.29 0.45
C SER A 194 -4.49 6.70 0.45
N ALA A 195 -4.65 7.29 1.63
CA ALA A 195 -5.20 8.63 1.79
C ALA A 195 -4.47 9.41 2.89
N SER A 196 -4.44 10.73 2.74
CA SER A 196 -3.69 11.65 3.60
C SER A 196 -4.47 12.93 3.91
N TRP A 197 -5.79 12.83 3.96
CA TRP A 197 -6.76 13.92 4.18
C TRP A 197 -7.73 13.56 5.31
N GLY A 198 -8.36 14.58 5.88
CA GLY A 198 -9.29 14.49 7.00
C GLY A 198 -9.89 15.86 7.32
N PRO A 199 -10.30 16.12 8.58
CA PRO A 199 -10.68 17.44 9.06
C PRO A 199 -9.51 18.45 9.02
N GLU A 200 -9.75 19.70 9.46
CA GLU A 200 -8.67 20.67 9.59
C GLU A 200 -7.82 20.38 10.85
N ASP A 201 -6.52 20.17 10.66
CA ASP A 201 -5.46 19.91 11.66
C ASP A 201 -5.22 21.08 12.67
N ASP A 202 -6.28 21.76 13.13
CA ASP A 202 -6.22 23.10 13.76
C ASP A 202 -6.13 23.12 15.29
N GLY A 203 -6.20 21.96 15.94
CA GLY A 203 -6.21 21.79 17.39
C GLY A 203 -7.60 21.99 18.02
N ARG A 204 -8.69 21.97 17.23
CA ARG A 204 -10.05 22.35 17.68
C ARG A 204 -11.16 21.51 17.06
N THR A 205 -11.00 21.16 15.80
CA THR A 205 -11.99 20.41 15.02
C THR A 205 -12.26 19.04 15.64
N VAL A 206 -13.50 18.56 15.54
CA VAL A 206 -13.88 17.17 15.84
C VAL A 206 -14.90 16.79 14.77
N ASP A 207 -14.46 16.02 13.78
CA ASP A 207 -15.26 15.68 12.60
C ASP A 207 -14.75 14.39 11.96
N GLY A 208 -15.51 13.80 11.04
CA GLY A 208 -15.19 12.49 10.47
C GLY A 208 -16.05 12.10 9.28
N PRO A 209 -16.02 10.81 8.87
CA PRO A 209 -16.77 10.35 7.71
C PRO A 209 -18.28 10.56 7.89
N GLY A 210 -18.89 11.22 6.90
CA GLY A 210 -20.34 11.34 6.79
C GLY A 210 -21.05 9.99 6.61
N VAL A 211 -22.38 10.02 6.49
CA VAL A 211 -23.20 8.80 6.49
C VAL A 211 -22.88 7.90 5.29
N LEU A 212 -22.57 8.49 4.13
CA LEU A 212 -22.18 7.74 2.94
C LEU A 212 -20.73 7.26 3.04
N ALA A 213 -19.78 8.07 3.52
CA ALA A 213 -18.38 7.70 3.68
C ALA A 213 -18.19 6.59 4.72
N ALA A 214 -18.89 6.66 5.85
CA ALA A 214 -18.90 5.59 6.86
C ALA A 214 -19.50 4.29 6.32
N ALA A 215 -20.56 4.38 5.50
CA ALA A 215 -21.13 3.23 4.81
C ALA A 215 -20.18 2.67 3.73
N ALA A 216 -19.40 3.52 3.06
CA ALA A 216 -18.40 3.13 2.07
C ALA A 216 -17.23 2.37 2.70
N PHE A 217 -16.66 2.86 3.81
CA PHE A 217 -15.65 2.12 4.58
C PHE A 217 -16.15 0.74 5.00
N HIS A 218 -17.32 0.67 5.65
CA HIS A 218 -17.91 -0.58 6.09
C HIS A 218 -18.16 -1.56 4.92
N LYS A 219 -18.71 -1.06 3.81
CA LYS A 219 -18.92 -1.86 2.60
C LYS A 219 -17.59 -2.33 1.99
N GLY A 220 -16.57 -1.49 2.00
CA GLY A 220 -15.21 -1.82 1.58
C GLY A 220 -14.64 -2.99 2.36
N VAL A 221 -14.62 -2.93 3.70
CA VAL A 221 -14.04 -4.00 4.53
C VAL A 221 -14.88 -5.31 4.56
N VAL A 222 -16.18 -5.25 4.28
CA VAL A 222 -17.06 -6.45 4.26
C VAL A 222 -17.18 -7.08 2.88
N GLN A 223 -17.15 -6.29 1.80
CA GLN A 223 -17.43 -6.78 0.44
C GLN A 223 -16.22 -6.66 -0.51
N GLY A 224 -15.27 -5.78 -0.24
CA GLY A 224 -14.09 -5.59 -1.10
C GLY A 224 -13.19 -6.82 -1.16
N ARG A 225 -12.35 -6.90 -2.20
CA ARG A 225 -11.44 -8.03 -2.49
C ARG A 225 -12.15 -9.40 -2.35
N GLY A 226 -13.33 -9.56 -2.94
CA GLY A 226 -14.12 -10.79 -2.87
C GLY A 226 -14.63 -11.18 -1.47
N GLY A 227 -14.69 -10.24 -0.53
CA GLY A 227 -15.03 -10.46 0.88
C GLY A 227 -13.83 -10.56 1.83
N LEU A 228 -12.59 -10.40 1.35
CA LEU A 228 -11.41 -10.22 2.20
C LEU A 228 -11.31 -8.81 2.81
N GLY A 229 -12.05 -7.86 2.22
CA GLY A 229 -12.09 -6.46 2.61
C GLY A 229 -11.03 -5.62 1.88
N SER A 230 -11.47 -4.45 1.39
CA SER A 230 -10.61 -3.33 1.02
C SER A 230 -9.75 -2.92 2.21
N ILE A 231 -8.50 -2.53 1.95
CA ILE A 231 -7.57 -2.05 2.98
C ILE A 231 -7.42 -0.54 2.82
N PHE A 232 -7.66 0.23 3.87
CA PHE A 232 -7.52 1.68 3.87
C PHE A 232 -6.31 2.06 4.72
N ILE A 233 -5.33 2.77 4.15
CA ILE A 233 -4.13 3.26 4.85
C ILE A 233 -4.23 4.78 4.93
N TRP A 234 -4.02 5.34 6.12
CA TRP A 234 -4.34 6.72 6.43
C TRP A 234 -3.20 7.43 7.18
N ALA A 235 -2.85 8.65 6.78
CA ALA A 235 -1.88 9.48 7.50
C ALA A 235 -2.49 10.04 8.78
N SER A 236 -1.77 9.99 9.91
CA SER A 236 -2.30 10.36 11.24
C SER A 236 -2.42 11.87 11.53
N GLY A 237 -2.69 12.72 10.52
CA GLY A 237 -2.76 14.18 10.67
C GLY A 237 -1.41 14.89 10.87
N ASN A 238 -1.38 16.22 10.71
CA ASN A 238 -0.19 17.08 10.84
C ASN A 238 -0.37 18.21 11.90
N GLY A 239 -1.41 18.14 12.73
CA GLY A 239 -1.79 19.13 13.74
C GLY A 239 -0.94 19.13 15.02
N GLY A 240 0.17 18.38 15.09
CA GLY A 240 0.99 18.26 16.29
C GLY A 240 1.56 19.59 16.82
N THR A 241 1.81 20.58 15.96
CA THR A 241 2.20 21.95 16.37
C THR A 241 1.03 22.78 16.90
N ASN A 242 -0.21 22.39 16.57
CA ASN A 242 -1.44 22.97 17.07
C ASN A 242 -1.96 22.24 18.32
N TYR A 243 -1.19 21.27 18.84
CA TYR A 243 -1.57 20.36 19.93
C TYR A 243 -2.81 19.51 19.61
N ASP A 244 -2.99 19.14 18.33
CA ASP A 244 -4.10 18.29 17.94
C ASP A 244 -3.88 16.80 18.29
N ASN A 245 -4.96 16.02 18.20
CA ASN A 245 -5.05 14.63 18.59
C ASN A 245 -5.95 13.88 17.60
N CYS A 246 -5.37 12.99 16.81
CA CYS A 246 -6.06 12.24 15.76
C CYS A 246 -7.21 11.32 16.24
N ASN A 247 -7.51 11.21 17.55
CA ASN A 247 -8.76 10.62 18.04
C ASN A 247 -9.98 11.57 17.88
N CYS A 248 -9.73 12.81 17.45
CA CYS A 248 -10.74 13.81 17.05
C CYS A 248 -10.99 13.81 15.53
N ASP A 249 -10.19 13.09 14.74
CA ASP A 249 -10.43 12.82 13.33
C ASP A 249 -11.08 11.43 13.16
N GLY A 250 -12.32 11.38 12.69
CA GLY A 250 -13.06 10.15 12.49
C GLY A 250 -12.52 9.22 11.38
N TYR A 251 -11.63 9.71 10.51
CA TYR A 251 -11.00 8.91 9.45
C TYR A 251 -9.84 8.06 9.99
N THR A 252 -8.87 8.65 10.69
CA THR A 252 -7.75 7.92 11.32
C THR A 252 -8.15 7.17 12.60
N ASN A 253 -9.18 7.62 13.30
CA ASN A 253 -9.82 6.94 14.42
C ASN A 253 -10.67 5.70 14.00
N SER A 254 -10.99 5.58 12.70
CA SER A 254 -11.79 4.47 12.19
C SER A 254 -11.09 3.12 12.37
N ILE A 255 -11.81 2.11 12.88
CA ILE A 255 -11.28 0.73 12.95
C ILE A 255 -10.97 0.13 11.58
N TYR A 256 -11.57 0.68 10.52
CA TYR A 256 -11.43 0.23 9.13
C TYR A 256 -10.18 0.77 8.44
N THR A 257 -9.53 1.79 9.01
CA THR A 257 -8.29 2.36 8.51
C THR A 257 -7.08 1.82 9.29
N VAL A 258 -5.92 1.88 8.65
CA VAL A 258 -4.60 1.73 9.28
C VAL A 258 -4.05 3.14 9.43
N SER A 259 -4.16 3.73 10.62
CA SER A 259 -3.55 5.03 10.90
C SER A 259 -2.03 4.89 11.07
N VAL A 260 -1.28 5.72 10.34
CA VAL A 260 0.18 5.67 10.23
C VAL A 260 0.79 7.00 10.69
N GLY A 261 1.58 6.92 11.76
CA GLY A 261 2.37 8.04 12.27
C GLY A 261 3.73 8.19 11.58
N SER A 262 4.44 9.28 11.89
CA SER A 262 5.74 9.61 11.31
C SER A 262 6.88 9.60 12.33
N VAL A 263 8.05 9.11 11.92
CA VAL A 263 9.33 9.37 12.62
C VAL A 263 10.37 9.97 11.66
N LEU A 264 11.29 10.75 12.21
CA LEU A 264 12.47 11.25 11.51
C LEU A 264 13.60 10.19 11.50
N GLY A 265 14.55 10.33 10.57
CA GLY A 265 15.70 9.41 10.44
C GLY A 265 16.67 9.36 11.64
N ASP A 266 16.47 10.20 12.67
CA ASP A 266 17.19 10.19 13.95
C ASP A 266 16.37 9.58 15.11
N GLY A 267 15.20 9.00 14.81
CA GLY A 267 14.32 8.35 15.78
C GLY A 267 13.45 9.30 16.62
N HIS A 268 13.52 10.62 16.41
CA HIS A 268 12.66 11.59 17.07
C HIS A 268 11.33 11.79 16.31
N ARG A 269 10.25 12.15 17.03
CA ARG A 269 8.98 12.52 16.40
C ARG A 269 9.12 13.86 15.66
N PRO A 270 8.49 14.02 14.47
CA PRO A 270 8.30 15.34 13.87
C PRO A 270 7.35 16.18 14.74
N LEU A 271 7.55 17.50 14.78
CA LEU A 271 6.68 18.39 15.54
C LEU A 271 5.24 18.48 15.00
N TYR A 272 5.04 18.17 13.72
CA TYR A 272 3.70 18.09 13.12
C TYR A 272 2.97 16.78 13.45
N SER A 273 3.67 15.72 13.88
CA SER A 273 3.01 14.43 14.10
C SER A 273 2.11 14.53 15.32
N GLU A 274 0.82 14.29 15.12
CA GLU A 274 -0.14 14.16 16.19
C GLU A 274 0.09 12.88 17.00
N SER A 275 -0.66 12.75 18.09
CA SER A 275 -0.68 11.55 18.92
C SER A 275 -2.10 11.14 19.23
N CYS A 276 -2.44 9.89 18.94
CA CYS A 276 -3.68 9.25 19.36
C CYS A 276 -3.49 7.73 19.42
N PRO A 277 -4.24 7.01 20.26
CA PRO A 277 -4.11 5.55 20.38
C PRO A 277 -4.75 4.77 19.21
N ALA A 278 -5.26 5.46 18.19
CA ALA A 278 -5.66 4.88 16.92
C ALA A 278 -4.46 4.62 15.98
N ILE A 279 -3.31 5.28 16.17
CA ILE A 279 -2.09 5.01 15.38
C ILE A 279 -1.67 3.56 15.60
N LEU A 280 -1.61 2.79 14.50
CA LEU A 280 -1.27 1.37 14.54
C LEU A 280 0.25 1.15 14.44
N THR A 281 0.90 1.95 13.60
CA THR A 281 2.32 1.83 13.25
C THR A 281 2.90 3.18 12.81
N THR A 282 4.21 3.22 12.63
CA THR A 282 4.93 4.36 12.06
C THR A 282 5.84 3.94 10.92
N THR A 283 6.07 4.87 10.00
CA THR A 283 7.13 4.79 8.98
C THR A 283 7.96 6.09 9.00
N TYR A 284 8.98 6.18 8.15
CA TYR A 284 9.77 7.39 8.04
C TYR A 284 9.03 8.51 7.32
N SER A 285 9.27 9.74 7.78
CA SER A 285 9.03 10.96 7.03
C SER A 285 10.10 11.99 7.42
N SER A 286 9.87 13.25 7.09
CA SER A 286 10.79 14.35 7.34
C SER A 286 10.07 15.66 7.60
N ARG A 287 10.81 16.68 8.07
CA ARG A 287 10.34 18.06 8.24
C ARG A 287 10.97 18.94 7.17
N THR A 288 10.36 20.09 6.88
CA THR A 288 10.82 21.08 5.88
C THR A 288 12.26 21.57 6.09
N THR A 289 12.79 21.44 7.31
CA THR A 289 14.17 21.79 7.71
C THR A 289 15.13 20.60 7.85
N SER A 290 14.70 19.36 7.56
CA SER A 290 15.59 18.19 7.56
C SER A 290 16.64 18.28 6.43
N LYS A 291 17.85 17.77 6.68
CA LYS A 291 18.92 17.66 5.65
C LYS A 291 18.64 16.59 4.59
N VAL A 292 17.88 15.55 4.97
CA VAL A 292 17.35 14.52 4.08
C VAL A 292 15.84 14.48 4.28
N GLN A 293 15.11 14.40 3.17
CA GLN A 293 13.65 14.39 3.16
C GLN A 293 13.16 13.16 2.38
N ILE A 294 11.86 13.01 2.17
CA ILE A 294 11.35 11.92 1.35
C ILE A 294 11.59 12.22 -0.13
N VAL A 295 12.01 11.18 -0.84
CA VAL A 295 12.51 11.23 -2.23
C VAL A 295 11.59 10.40 -3.11
N THR A 296 10.96 11.03 -4.11
CA THR A 296 9.89 10.44 -4.93
C THR A 296 9.71 11.20 -6.26
N THR A 297 8.73 10.79 -7.08
CA THR A 297 8.24 11.48 -8.28
C THR A 297 7.63 12.84 -7.93
N ASP A 298 7.55 13.77 -8.88
CA ASP A 298 6.99 15.11 -8.67
C ASP A 298 6.39 15.68 -9.96
N LEU A 299 5.48 16.63 -9.80
CA LEU A 299 4.68 17.23 -10.87
C LEU A 299 5.56 17.86 -11.99
N HIS A 300 5.07 17.82 -13.23
CA HIS A 300 5.78 18.18 -14.47
C HIS A 300 6.92 17.22 -14.85
N HIS A 301 6.70 15.92 -14.64
CA HIS A 301 7.61 14.82 -15.01
C HIS A 301 8.97 14.90 -14.28
N ARG A 302 8.96 15.30 -13.00
CA ARG A 302 10.16 15.62 -12.20
C ARG A 302 10.42 14.61 -11.09
N CYS A 303 11.56 14.77 -10.42
CA CYS A 303 11.90 14.07 -9.19
C CYS A 303 12.01 15.12 -8.07
N THR A 304 11.55 14.78 -6.87
CA THR A 304 11.69 15.63 -5.68
C THR A 304 12.42 14.88 -4.57
N ASP A 305 13.27 15.61 -3.84
CA ASP A 305 13.92 15.16 -2.62
C ASP A 305 13.44 15.99 -1.42
N LYS A 306 12.15 16.39 -1.44
CA LYS A 306 11.54 17.36 -0.53
C LYS A 306 10.10 17.04 -0.09
N HIS A 307 9.68 15.78 -0.11
CA HIS A 307 8.37 15.41 0.45
C HIS A 307 8.45 15.23 1.99
N THR A 308 7.38 15.62 2.69
CA THR A 308 7.34 15.85 4.14
C THR A 308 5.90 15.70 4.66
N GLY A 309 5.71 15.37 5.94
CA GLY A 309 4.41 15.24 6.60
C GLY A 309 4.04 13.78 6.91
N THR A 310 3.01 13.53 7.72
CA THR A 310 2.44 12.17 7.87
C THR A 310 1.90 11.63 6.55
N SER A 311 1.55 12.52 5.62
CA SER A 311 1.14 12.23 4.26
C SER A 311 2.15 11.45 3.42
N ALA A 312 3.44 11.47 3.77
CA ALA A 312 4.48 10.65 3.16
C ALA A 312 4.66 9.29 3.86
N SER A 313 4.20 9.15 5.11
CA SER A 313 4.29 7.89 5.84
C SER A 313 3.20 6.87 5.41
N ALA A 314 1.97 7.33 5.18
CA ALA A 314 0.91 6.44 4.71
C ALA A 314 1.21 5.73 3.36
N PRO A 315 1.74 6.41 2.31
CA PRO A 315 2.15 5.77 1.07
C PRO A 315 3.25 4.71 1.24
N LEU A 316 4.27 4.98 2.06
CA LEU A 316 5.32 4.00 2.36
C LEU A 316 4.72 2.75 3.02
N ALA A 317 3.86 2.92 4.03
CA ALA A 317 3.15 1.82 4.66
C ALA A 317 2.24 1.06 3.68
N ALA A 318 1.54 1.76 2.77
CA ALA A 318 0.70 1.14 1.75
C ALA A 318 1.52 0.27 0.77
N GLY A 319 2.70 0.74 0.35
CA GLY A 319 3.65 -0.06 -0.42
C GLY A 319 4.15 -1.28 0.35
N MET A 320 4.47 -1.15 1.65
CA MET A 320 4.90 -2.28 2.48
C MET A 320 3.80 -3.34 2.64
N VAL A 321 2.54 -2.90 2.77
CA VAL A 321 1.35 -3.78 2.80
C VAL A 321 1.13 -4.45 1.44
N ALA A 322 1.47 -3.81 0.32
CA ALA A 322 1.42 -4.43 -1.00
C ALA A 322 2.43 -5.59 -1.13
N LEU A 323 3.65 -5.46 -0.57
CA LEU A 323 4.61 -6.57 -0.51
C LEU A 323 4.06 -7.76 0.31
N ALA A 324 3.32 -7.48 1.38
CA ALA A 324 2.67 -8.50 2.21
C ALA A 324 1.48 -9.18 1.50
N LEU A 325 0.71 -8.44 0.71
CA LEU A 325 -0.38 -8.99 -0.12
C LEU A 325 0.12 -9.85 -1.27
N GLU A 326 1.26 -9.53 -1.89
CA GLU A 326 1.88 -10.42 -2.88
C GLU A 326 2.33 -11.73 -2.22
N ALA A 327 2.90 -11.65 -1.02
CA ALA A 327 3.32 -12.82 -0.24
C ALA A 327 2.14 -13.69 0.23
N ASN A 328 0.96 -13.09 0.48
CA ASN A 328 -0.26 -13.81 0.83
C ASN A 328 -1.52 -13.04 0.38
N PRO A 329 -2.04 -13.31 -0.84
CA PRO A 329 -3.21 -12.59 -1.37
C PRO A 329 -4.52 -12.84 -0.59
N ALA A 330 -4.56 -13.88 0.26
CA ALA A 330 -5.73 -14.29 1.02
C ALA A 330 -5.89 -13.55 2.36
N LEU A 331 -4.96 -12.65 2.73
CA LEU A 331 -5.06 -11.86 3.96
C LEU A 331 -6.29 -10.93 3.93
N THR A 332 -7.11 -10.98 4.98
CA THR A 332 -8.17 -9.99 5.19
C THR A 332 -7.62 -8.65 5.68
N TRP A 333 -8.45 -7.61 5.65
CA TRP A 333 -8.12 -6.30 6.22
C TRP A 333 -7.68 -6.39 7.70
N ARG A 334 -8.31 -7.26 8.50
CA ARG A 334 -7.94 -7.54 9.90
C ARG A 334 -6.65 -8.33 10.05
N ASP A 335 -6.41 -9.31 9.17
CA ASP A 335 -5.15 -10.05 9.18
C ASP A 335 -3.96 -9.13 9.00
N LEU A 336 -4.06 -8.15 8.09
CA LEU A 336 -3.02 -7.15 7.90
C LEU A 336 -2.81 -6.25 9.11
N GLN A 337 -3.87 -5.83 9.82
CA GLN A 337 -3.70 -5.09 11.09
C GLN A 337 -2.99 -5.95 12.15
N HIS A 338 -3.35 -7.23 12.29
CA HIS A 338 -2.63 -8.18 13.16
C HIS A 338 -1.15 -8.34 12.79
N LEU A 339 -0.84 -8.40 11.49
CA LEU A 339 0.52 -8.58 10.96
C LEU A 339 1.37 -7.31 11.12
N ILE A 340 0.79 -6.13 10.90
CA ILE A 340 1.44 -4.83 11.11
C ILE A 340 1.92 -4.73 12.57
N ILE A 341 1.04 -4.95 13.55
CA ILE A 341 1.39 -4.95 14.98
C ILE A 341 2.54 -5.91 15.34
N ARG A 342 2.66 -7.04 14.62
CA ARG A 342 3.71 -8.05 14.82
C ARG A 342 5.02 -7.70 14.09
N ALA A 343 4.94 -6.87 13.06
CA ALA A 343 6.08 -6.42 12.25
C ALA A 343 6.67 -5.07 12.71
N SER A 344 5.89 -4.23 13.39
CA SER A 344 6.33 -2.95 13.94
C SER A 344 7.35 -3.11 15.07
N ARG A 345 8.34 -2.21 15.13
CA ARG A 345 9.44 -2.23 16.10
C ARG A 345 9.51 -0.95 16.93
N PRO A 346 9.33 -1.03 18.27
CA PRO A 346 9.58 0.06 19.21
C PRO A 346 11.06 0.42 19.44
N ALA A 347 12.00 -0.30 18.81
CA ALA A 347 13.43 -0.06 18.97
C ALA A 347 13.85 1.19 18.17
N HIS A 348 14.83 1.95 18.70
CA HIS A 348 15.36 3.20 18.12
C HIS A 348 14.37 4.40 18.08
N LEU A 349 13.09 4.20 18.41
CA LEU A 349 12.08 5.25 18.46
C LEU A 349 12.04 5.95 19.82
N GLN A 350 12.23 7.27 19.82
CA GLN A 350 12.31 8.10 21.02
C GLN A 350 10.94 8.73 21.33
N ALA A 351 10.29 8.23 22.38
CA ALA A 351 9.08 8.79 22.97
C ALA A 351 9.07 8.57 24.49
N GLU A 352 8.46 9.51 25.18
CA GLU A 352 8.29 9.57 26.63
C GLU A 352 7.17 8.66 27.17
N ASP A 353 6.26 8.20 26.30
CA ASP A 353 5.00 7.54 26.68
C ASP A 353 4.96 6.02 26.41
N TRP A 354 6.07 5.43 25.97
CA TRP A 354 6.17 3.99 25.69
C TRP A 354 5.77 3.13 26.91
N ALA A 355 4.58 2.52 26.84
CA ALA A 355 4.06 1.61 27.87
C ALA A 355 4.00 0.17 27.35
N GLU A 356 4.12 -0.82 28.24
CA GLU A 356 3.81 -2.22 27.92
C GLU A 356 2.31 -2.50 28.15
N ASN A 357 1.67 -3.15 27.17
CA ASN A 357 0.29 -3.55 27.26
C ASN A 357 0.11 -4.89 28.01
N GLY A 358 -1.13 -5.34 28.24
CA GLY A 358 -1.44 -6.52 29.05
C GLY A 358 -0.87 -7.84 28.52
N VAL A 359 -0.41 -7.88 27.26
CA VAL A 359 0.27 -9.03 26.64
C VAL A 359 1.77 -8.79 26.38
N GLY A 360 2.36 -7.75 27.00
CA GLY A 360 3.80 -7.48 26.97
C GLY A 360 4.30 -6.80 25.69
N ARG A 361 3.44 -6.15 24.90
CA ARG A 361 3.87 -5.33 23.76
C ARG A 361 4.07 -3.88 24.17
N ARG A 362 5.20 -3.28 23.77
CA ARG A 362 5.41 -1.84 23.91
C ARG A 362 4.59 -1.08 22.86
N VAL A 363 3.83 -0.09 23.30
CA VAL A 363 2.96 0.77 22.48
C VAL A 363 3.10 2.24 22.91
N SER A 364 2.91 3.17 21.97
CA SER A 364 3.02 4.62 22.17
C SER A 364 1.93 5.34 21.38
N HIS A 365 1.34 6.40 21.94
CA HIS A 365 0.34 7.23 21.26
C HIS A 365 0.96 8.06 20.12
N TYR A 366 2.30 8.20 20.06
CA TYR A 366 3.02 8.83 18.94
C TYR A 366 3.35 7.86 17.80
N TYR A 367 3.53 6.57 18.11
CA TYR A 367 4.12 5.59 17.17
C TYR A 367 3.32 4.31 16.95
N GLY A 368 2.19 4.12 17.64
CA GLY A 368 1.51 2.83 17.73
C GLY A 368 2.46 1.76 18.27
N TYR A 369 2.54 0.63 17.57
CA TYR A 369 3.49 -0.45 17.88
C TYR A 369 4.90 -0.24 17.32
N GLY A 370 5.18 0.94 16.73
CA GLY A 370 6.51 1.37 16.31
C GLY A 370 6.77 1.30 14.80
N LEU A 371 8.06 1.23 14.43
CA LEU A 371 8.51 1.35 13.05
C LEU A 371 8.23 0.07 12.27
N LEU A 372 7.47 0.15 11.18
CA LEU A 372 7.16 -1.02 10.36
C LEU A 372 8.43 -1.59 9.71
N ASP A 373 8.58 -2.92 9.71
CA ASP A 373 9.64 -3.65 9.00
C ASP A 373 9.02 -4.50 7.89
N ALA A 374 9.30 -4.20 6.62
CA ALA A 374 8.71 -4.92 5.48
C ALA A 374 9.20 -6.37 5.37
N GLY A 375 10.48 -6.63 5.69
CA GLY A 375 11.07 -7.97 5.65
C GLY A 375 10.47 -8.91 6.69
N LEU A 376 10.02 -8.37 7.83
CA LEU A 376 9.28 -9.08 8.86
C LEU A 376 7.79 -9.18 8.52
N LEU A 377 7.15 -8.10 8.05
CA LEU A 377 5.74 -8.10 7.63
C LEU A 377 5.47 -9.18 6.56
N VAL A 378 6.34 -9.26 5.55
CA VAL A 378 6.34 -10.32 4.53
C VAL A 378 6.56 -11.71 5.13
N GLN A 379 7.49 -11.86 6.09
CA GLN A 379 7.76 -13.15 6.72
C GLN A 379 6.57 -13.68 7.52
N GLU A 380 5.92 -12.82 8.31
CA GLU A 380 4.72 -13.17 9.04
C GLU A 380 3.57 -13.47 8.07
N ALA A 381 3.38 -12.65 7.02
CA ALA A 381 2.36 -12.86 5.98
C ALA A 381 2.47 -14.24 5.29
N MET A 382 3.70 -14.67 4.94
CA MET A 382 3.97 -16.00 4.35
C MET A 382 3.55 -17.18 5.22
N THR A 383 3.33 -16.99 6.53
CA THR A 383 3.00 -18.06 7.48
C THR A 383 1.68 -17.84 8.22
N TRP A 384 0.98 -16.73 7.95
CA TRP A 384 -0.28 -16.39 8.60
C TRP A 384 -1.40 -17.37 8.21
N THR A 385 -2.09 -17.89 9.22
CA THR A 385 -3.15 -18.90 9.05
C THR A 385 -4.57 -18.31 9.02
N GLY A 386 -4.70 -16.99 9.12
CA GLY A 386 -5.97 -16.27 9.13
C GLY A 386 -6.57 -16.07 10.53
N THR A 387 -7.20 -14.93 10.74
CA THR A 387 -8.00 -14.62 11.92
C THR A 387 -9.34 -15.35 11.89
N ARG A 388 -9.99 -15.43 13.05
CA ARG A 388 -11.42 -15.81 13.13
C ARG A 388 -12.30 -14.67 12.60
N PRO A 389 -13.57 -14.93 12.25
CA PRO A 389 -14.56 -13.87 12.06
C PRO A 389 -14.58 -12.90 13.24
N GLN A 390 -14.81 -11.62 12.98
CA GLN A 390 -14.86 -10.58 14.01
C GLN A 390 -16.12 -10.77 14.88
N GLU A 391 -15.97 -10.71 16.20
CA GLU A 391 -17.08 -10.84 17.15
C GLU A 391 -17.21 -9.56 18.01
N LYS A 392 -18.40 -8.95 18.03
CA LYS A 392 -18.69 -7.73 18.79
C LYS A 392 -19.11 -8.03 20.23
N CYS A 393 -18.77 -7.14 21.16
CA CYS A 393 -19.47 -6.99 22.44
C CYS A 393 -19.58 -5.51 22.83
N SER A 394 -20.77 -5.05 23.23
CA SER A 394 -20.97 -3.69 23.76
C SER A 394 -21.45 -3.76 25.22
N VAL A 395 -20.89 -2.91 26.07
CA VAL A 395 -21.30 -2.76 27.48
C VAL A 395 -21.64 -1.29 27.76
N GLN A 396 -22.79 -1.04 28.37
CA GLN A 396 -23.20 0.29 28.83
C GLN A 396 -22.61 0.56 30.22
N ALA A 397 -21.76 1.59 30.31
CA ALA A 397 -21.09 1.96 31.55
C ALA A 397 -21.86 2.99 32.41
N ILE A 398 -22.79 3.73 31.79
CA ILE A 398 -23.60 4.77 32.44
C ILE A 398 -25.08 4.55 32.11
N GLN A 399 -25.93 4.55 33.14
CA GLN A 399 -27.41 4.51 33.03
C GLN A 399 -28.11 5.74 33.61
N VAL A 400 -27.37 6.62 34.29
CA VAL A 400 -27.87 7.83 34.98
C VAL A 400 -26.86 8.94 34.73
N PRO A 401 -27.27 10.18 34.40
CA PRO A 401 -26.33 11.27 34.12
C PRO A 401 -25.35 11.51 35.27
N ARG A 402 -24.14 11.98 34.93
CA ARG A 402 -23.12 12.35 35.92
C ARG A 402 -22.44 13.65 35.55
N ASP A 403 -22.22 14.48 36.56
CA ASP A 403 -21.51 15.75 36.43
C ASP A 403 -19.99 15.49 36.31
N ILE A 404 -19.34 16.31 35.49
CA ILE A 404 -17.89 16.35 35.31
C ILE A 404 -17.41 17.65 35.95
N SER A 405 -16.80 17.55 37.14
CA SER A 405 -16.13 18.65 37.82
C SER A 405 -14.62 18.56 37.60
N SER A 406 -13.81 18.34 38.65
CA SER A 406 -12.36 18.15 38.49
C SER A 406 -12.01 16.77 37.90
N LYS A 407 -12.71 15.71 38.34
CA LYS A 407 -12.50 14.35 37.83
C LYS A 407 -13.74 13.47 38.01
N LEU A 408 -14.11 12.76 36.94
CA LEU A 408 -15.12 11.70 36.94
C LEU A 408 -14.44 10.35 36.62
N VAL A 409 -14.78 9.32 37.38
CA VAL A 409 -14.31 7.94 37.17
C VAL A 409 -15.52 7.02 37.06
N ILE A 410 -15.54 6.19 36.01
CA ILE A 410 -16.59 5.22 35.71
C ILE A 410 -15.94 3.85 35.56
N SER A 411 -16.34 2.88 36.38
CA SER A 411 -15.86 1.50 36.30
C SER A 411 -16.98 0.57 35.85
N THR A 412 -16.67 -0.43 35.03
CA THR A 412 -17.67 -1.30 34.38
C THR A 412 -17.10 -2.69 34.12
N ASP A 413 -17.83 -3.75 34.51
CA ASP A 413 -17.42 -5.13 34.28
C ASP A 413 -17.79 -5.61 32.86
N ALA A 414 -16.77 -5.87 32.04
CA ALA A 414 -16.92 -6.43 30.70
C ALA A 414 -16.71 -7.96 30.66
N SER A 415 -16.72 -8.66 31.82
CA SER A 415 -16.57 -10.12 31.89
C SER A 415 -17.57 -10.90 31.04
N SER A 416 -18.75 -10.33 30.75
CA SER A 416 -19.73 -10.86 29.81
C SER A 416 -19.16 -11.07 28.40
N CYS A 417 -18.31 -10.16 27.91
CA CYS A 417 -17.69 -10.18 26.59
C CYS A 417 -16.67 -11.31 26.42
N SER A 418 -16.07 -11.80 27.51
CA SER A 418 -15.09 -12.90 27.47
C SER A 418 -15.66 -14.26 27.06
N LYS A 419 -16.98 -14.35 26.85
CA LYS A 419 -17.69 -15.51 26.28
C LYS A 419 -17.47 -15.65 24.77
N SER A 420 -17.38 -14.52 24.07
CA SER A 420 -17.12 -14.40 22.63
C SER A 420 -15.66 -14.01 22.39
N ILE A 421 -15.29 -12.80 22.83
CA ILE A 421 -13.99 -12.18 22.56
C ILE A 421 -12.94 -12.72 23.54
N ARG A 422 -11.93 -13.43 23.01
CA ARG A 422 -10.81 -13.99 23.80
C ARG A 422 -9.53 -13.18 23.75
N SER A 423 -9.31 -12.51 22.63
CA SER A 423 -8.23 -11.56 22.36
C SER A 423 -8.87 -10.33 21.72
N LEU A 424 -8.45 -9.16 22.15
CA LEU A 424 -8.93 -7.88 21.63
C LEU A 424 -8.25 -7.49 20.32
N GLU A 425 -8.98 -6.69 19.56
CA GLU A 425 -8.49 -5.96 18.40
C GLU A 425 -8.65 -4.46 18.74
N HIS A 426 -9.72 -3.82 18.27
CA HIS A 426 -10.07 -2.45 18.61
C HIS A 426 -10.97 -2.36 19.86
N VAL A 427 -10.67 -1.39 20.72
CA VAL A 427 -11.56 -0.96 21.81
C VAL A 427 -12.10 0.42 21.48
N GLN A 428 -13.42 0.59 21.50
CA GLN A 428 -14.09 1.87 21.25
C GLN A 428 -14.85 2.35 22.48
N VAL A 429 -14.84 3.65 22.73
CA VAL A 429 -15.64 4.33 23.76
C VAL A 429 -16.50 5.40 23.11
N GLN A 430 -17.79 5.10 22.98
CA GLN A 430 -18.82 6.01 22.48
C GLN A 430 -19.29 6.92 23.62
N LEU A 431 -19.05 8.22 23.50
CA LEU A 431 -19.35 9.25 24.50
C LEU A 431 -20.28 10.35 23.95
N SER A 432 -21.34 10.61 24.71
CA SER A 432 -22.06 11.88 24.64
C SER A 432 -21.80 12.67 25.93
N LEU A 433 -21.33 13.91 25.82
CA LEU A 433 -21.11 14.83 26.95
C LEU A 433 -21.15 16.29 26.51
N SER A 434 -21.72 17.16 27.34
CA SER A 434 -21.58 18.61 27.24
C SER A 434 -20.49 19.08 28.20
N TYR A 435 -19.64 20.02 27.78
CA TYR A 435 -18.54 20.53 28.61
C TYR A 435 -18.23 21.99 28.26
N SER A 436 -18.00 22.85 29.26
CA SER A 436 -17.82 24.30 29.09
C SER A 436 -16.62 24.71 28.24
N ARG A 437 -15.60 23.85 28.14
CA ARG A 437 -14.43 24.05 27.29
C ARG A 437 -13.79 22.72 26.90
N ARG A 438 -14.20 22.16 25.77
CA ARG A 438 -13.85 20.80 25.33
C ARG A 438 -12.36 20.47 25.37
N GLY A 439 -11.50 21.42 24.99
CA GLY A 439 -10.05 21.25 24.96
C GLY A 439 -9.36 21.02 26.30
N ASP A 440 -10.04 21.27 27.42
CA ASP A 440 -9.50 21.03 28.78
C ASP A 440 -9.79 19.62 29.31
N LEU A 441 -10.59 18.83 28.60
CA LEU A 441 -11.02 17.51 29.03
C LEU A 441 -10.06 16.42 28.53
N VAL A 442 -9.31 15.82 29.45
CA VAL A 442 -8.54 14.60 29.17
C VAL A 442 -9.44 13.39 29.41
N VAL A 443 -9.49 12.46 28.45
CA VAL A 443 -10.20 11.19 28.58
C VAL A 443 -9.20 10.04 28.46
N ALA A 444 -9.21 9.11 29.42
CA ALA A 444 -8.36 7.93 29.42
C ALA A 444 -9.11 6.66 29.83
N LEU A 445 -8.76 5.54 29.22
CA LEU A 445 -9.35 4.22 29.49
C LEU A 445 -8.29 3.26 30.03
N SER A 446 -8.59 2.55 31.11
CA SER A 446 -7.76 1.50 31.69
C SER A 446 -8.42 0.11 31.53
N SER A 447 -7.65 -0.88 31.10
CA SER A 447 -8.10 -2.28 30.92
C SER A 447 -7.97 -3.11 32.22
N PRO A 448 -8.67 -4.26 32.30
CA PRO A 448 -8.51 -5.22 33.40
C PRO A 448 -7.10 -5.79 33.54
N MET A 449 -6.26 -5.69 32.50
CA MET A 449 -4.87 -6.17 32.50
C MET A 449 -3.86 -5.07 32.90
N GLY A 450 -4.34 -3.87 33.25
CA GLY A 450 -3.54 -2.76 33.81
C GLY A 450 -3.06 -1.73 32.79
N THR A 451 -3.24 -1.99 31.49
CA THR A 451 -2.91 -1.05 30.41
C THR A 451 -3.81 0.17 30.48
N THR A 452 -3.25 1.36 30.23
CA THR A 452 -4.00 2.61 30.17
C THR A 452 -3.68 3.34 28.87
N SER A 453 -4.72 3.84 28.20
CA SER A 453 -4.64 4.53 26.92
C SER A 453 -5.36 5.87 27.04
N THR A 454 -4.66 6.96 26.74
CA THR A 454 -5.22 8.31 26.71
C THR A 454 -5.94 8.49 25.39
N LEU A 455 -7.28 8.52 25.44
CA LEU A 455 -8.13 8.62 24.26
C LEU A 455 -8.02 10.02 23.64
N VAL A 456 -8.12 11.09 24.45
CA VAL A 456 -7.86 12.46 24.00
C VAL A 456 -7.05 13.23 25.04
N THR A 457 -6.12 14.04 24.55
CA THR A 457 -5.24 14.93 25.33
C THR A 457 -5.82 16.34 25.44
N VAL A 458 -5.22 17.18 26.29
CA VAL A 458 -5.51 18.63 26.30
C VAL A 458 -5.22 19.21 24.92
N ARG A 459 -6.20 19.91 24.34
CA ARG A 459 -6.07 20.66 23.08
C ARG A 459 -6.28 22.15 23.38
N PRO A 460 -5.22 22.95 23.64
CA PRO A 460 -5.36 24.30 24.18
C PRO A 460 -6.11 25.30 23.29
N TYR A 461 -6.31 25.00 21.99
CA TYR A 461 -7.08 25.84 21.08
C TYR A 461 -8.56 25.45 20.95
N ASP A 462 -8.96 24.27 21.42
CA ASP A 462 -10.36 23.81 21.39
C ASP A 462 -11.20 24.49 22.47
N THR A 463 -11.81 25.63 22.10
CA THR A 463 -12.73 26.39 22.96
C THR A 463 -14.20 26.02 22.76
N SER A 464 -14.52 24.87 22.15
CA SER A 464 -15.90 24.44 21.91
C SER A 464 -16.66 24.20 23.22
N GLN A 465 -17.94 24.56 23.24
CA GLN A 465 -18.91 24.25 24.30
C GLN A 465 -19.83 23.08 23.92
N ASP A 466 -19.72 22.58 22.68
CA ASP A 466 -20.56 21.53 22.12
C ASP A 466 -20.23 20.15 22.73
N GLY A 467 -19.04 20.03 23.34
CA GLY A 467 -18.54 18.79 23.91
C GLY A 467 -18.38 17.71 22.84
N TYR A 468 -18.75 16.48 23.19
CA TYR A 468 -18.74 15.34 22.28
C TYR A 468 -20.16 14.83 22.09
N GLN A 469 -20.61 14.74 20.83
CA GLN A 469 -21.97 14.35 20.46
C GLN A 469 -21.91 12.99 19.76
N ASP A 470 -22.25 11.93 20.51
CA ASP A 470 -22.11 10.52 20.13
C ASP A 470 -20.72 10.11 19.57
N TRP A 471 -19.67 10.84 19.96
CA TRP A 471 -18.32 10.65 19.44
C TRP A 471 -17.75 9.31 19.91
N THR A 472 -17.15 8.55 18.98
CA THR A 472 -16.58 7.23 19.27
C THR A 472 -15.07 7.29 19.21
N PHE A 473 -14.43 7.45 20.36
CA PHE A 473 -12.97 7.31 20.49
C PHE A 473 -12.55 5.86 20.31
N MET A 474 -11.41 5.59 19.66
CA MET A 474 -10.84 4.25 19.49
C MET A 474 -9.47 4.14 20.17
N SER A 475 -9.07 2.92 20.51
CA SER A 475 -7.71 2.58 20.94
C SER A 475 -7.32 1.18 20.46
N THR A 476 -6.12 1.09 19.88
CA THR A 476 -5.46 -0.16 19.47
C THR A 476 -4.55 -0.73 20.57
N HIS A 477 -4.30 0.03 21.65
CA HIS A 477 -3.26 -0.29 22.64
C HIS A 477 -3.50 -1.62 23.37
N PHE A 478 -4.76 -2.06 23.43
CA PHE A 478 -5.20 -3.27 24.12
C PHE A 478 -5.11 -4.55 23.26
N TRP A 479 -4.40 -4.53 22.12
CA TRP A 479 -4.45 -5.63 21.15
C TRP A 479 -3.93 -6.97 21.71
N ASP A 480 -4.67 -8.03 21.40
CA ASP A 480 -4.64 -9.38 21.94
C ASP A 480 -4.96 -9.55 23.45
N GLU A 481 -5.24 -8.48 24.21
CA GLU A 481 -5.64 -8.58 25.63
C GLU A 481 -6.98 -9.33 25.82
N ASN A 482 -7.17 -9.91 26.99
CA ASN A 482 -8.44 -10.52 27.38
C ASN A 482 -9.37 -9.44 27.99
N PRO A 483 -10.58 -9.21 27.44
CA PRO A 483 -11.46 -8.14 27.92
C PRO A 483 -12.09 -8.39 29.29
N LYS A 484 -11.86 -9.56 29.91
CA LYS A 484 -12.52 -10.00 31.14
C LYS A 484 -12.11 -9.17 32.35
N GLY A 485 -13.04 -8.38 32.87
CA GLY A 485 -12.96 -7.75 34.19
C GLY A 485 -13.42 -6.30 34.16
N ILE A 486 -12.96 -5.54 35.14
CA ILE A 486 -13.36 -4.13 35.32
C ILE A 486 -12.51 -3.23 34.42
N TRP A 487 -13.16 -2.63 33.43
CA TRP A 487 -12.65 -1.49 32.69
C TRP A 487 -12.91 -0.21 33.50
N THR A 488 -12.01 0.76 33.41
CA THR A 488 -12.18 2.05 34.10
C THR A 488 -11.93 3.21 33.13
N LEU A 489 -12.97 3.98 32.85
CA LEU A 489 -12.89 5.24 32.12
C LEU A 489 -12.69 6.40 33.10
N GLN A 490 -11.79 7.31 32.77
CA GLN A 490 -11.47 8.51 33.54
C GLN A 490 -11.66 9.74 32.64
N LEU A 491 -12.40 10.72 33.13
CA LEU A 491 -12.56 12.04 32.54
C LEU A 491 -11.99 13.05 33.53
N GLU A 492 -11.04 13.87 33.12
CA GLU A 492 -10.28 14.74 34.02
C GLU A 492 -10.14 16.15 33.44
N ASN A 493 -10.50 17.15 34.24
CA ASN A 493 -10.33 18.55 33.89
C ASN A 493 -8.87 18.96 34.09
N ARG A 494 -8.25 19.53 33.04
CA ARG A 494 -6.87 20.04 33.07
C ARG A 494 -6.75 21.54 32.79
N GLY A 495 -7.89 22.24 32.71
CA GLY A 495 -7.97 23.69 32.52
C GLY A 495 -8.43 24.43 33.77
N ASP A 496 -9.38 25.35 33.59
CA ASP A 496 -9.96 26.15 34.68
C ASP A 496 -10.76 25.26 35.65
N ALA A 497 -10.68 25.54 36.95
CA ALA A 497 -11.43 24.84 37.98
C ALA A 497 -12.95 25.10 37.89
N GLU A 498 -13.35 26.23 37.30
CA GLU A 498 -14.76 26.57 37.02
C GLU A 498 -15.31 25.86 35.76
N ASN A 499 -14.50 25.07 35.04
CA ASN A 499 -15.03 24.24 33.96
C ASN A 499 -16.04 23.22 34.50
N THR A 500 -17.18 23.13 33.82
CA THR A 500 -18.32 22.29 34.21
C THR A 500 -18.89 21.57 33.01
N GLY A 501 -19.46 20.40 33.25
CA GLY A 501 -20.22 19.68 32.23
C GLY A 501 -20.96 18.49 32.80
N GLY A 502 -21.71 17.84 31.93
CA GLY A 502 -22.50 16.67 32.25
C GLY A 502 -22.34 15.62 31.17
N CYS A 503 -22.23 14.36 31.58
CA CYS A 503 -22.42 13.22 30.70
C CYS A 503 -23.92 12.84 30.73
N PRO A 504 -24.74 13.22 29.72
CA PRO A 504 -26.05 12.60 29.51
C PRO A 504 -25.87 11.12 29.17
N ILE A 505 -26.97 10.37 29.19
CA ILE A 505 -26.93 8.89 29.24
C ILE A 505 -26.48 8.28 27.90
N PHE A 506 -25.17 8.22 27.64
CA PHE A 506 -24.53 7.05 27.06
C PHE A 506 -23.02 7.01 27.34
N THR A 507 -22.52 5.83 27.70
CA THR A 507 -21.10 5.49 27.56
C THR A 507 -21.05 4.03 27.14
N GLY A 508 -20.79 3.80 25.86
CA GLY A 508 -20.69 2.46 25.29
C GLY A 508 -19.24 2.05 25.16
N VAL A 509 -18.76 1.13 25.99
CA VAL A 509 -17.52 0.40 25.69
C VAL A 509 -17.87 -0.66 24.67
N THR A 510 -17.54 -0.41 23.41
CA THR A 510 -17.76 -1.32 22.29
C THR A 510 -16.43 -1.97 21.91
N LEU A 511 -16.36 -3.26 22.18
CA LEU A 511 -15.36 -4.16 21.63
C LEU A 511 -15.89 -4.56 20.25
N SER A 512 -15.16 -4.16 19.20
CA SER A 512 -15.73 -3.78 17.90
C SER A 512 -16.28 -4.97 17.05
N PRO A 513 -17.23 -4.78 16.10
CA PRO A 513 -17.74 -3.50 15.59
C PRO A 513 -19.26 -3.29 15.64
N TYR A 514 -19.64 -2.03 15.86
CA TYR A 514 -20.73 -1.29 15.20
C TYR A 514 -21.15 -0.09 16.07
N PRO A 515 -21.11 1.15 15.55
CA PRO A 515 -22.14 2.13 15.88
C PRO A 515 -23.44 1.72 15.18
N SER A 516 -24.60 1.90 15.84
CA SER A 516 -25.90 1.77 15.17
C SER A 516 -26.15 3.00 14.31
N CYS A 517 -26.62 2.83 13.07
CA CYS A 517 -27.11 3.95 12.27
C CYS A 517 -28.18 4.74 13.06
N PRO A 518 -28.23 6.08 12.93
CA PRO A 518 -29.21 6.91 13.64
C PRO A 518 -30.64 6.45 13.33
N GLN A 519 -31.50 6.49 14.35
CA GLN A 519 -32.81 5.85 14.30
C GLN A 519 -33.71 6.44 13.21
N SER A 520 -34.34 5.56 12.44
CA SER A 520 -35.38 5.94 11.48
C SER A 520 -36.58 6.55 12.21
N PHE A 521 -36.87 7.82 11.98
CA PHE A 521 -38.08 8.47 12.48
C PHE A 521 -39.36 7.79 11.96
N PRO A 522 -40.45 7.78 12.74
CA PRO A 522 -41.54 6.82 12.54
C PRO A 522 -42.48 7.17 11.39
N ALA A 523 -42.69 6.21 10.48
CA ALA A 523 -43.89 6.16 9.65
C ALA A 523 -45.06 5.54 10.45
N PRO A 524 -46.33 5.96 10.25
CA PRO A 524 -47.45 5.47 11.06
C PRO A 524 -47.82 3.99 10.88
N TYR A 525 -48.19 3.38 12.02
CA TYR A 525 -48.84 2.07 12.24
C TYR A 525 -50.16 1.83 11.45
N PRO A 526 -50.78 0.62 11.49
CA PRO A 526 -50.25 -0.73 11.84
C PRO A 526 -50.71 -1.89 10.90
N SER A 527 -50.12 -3.08 11.07
CA SER A 527 -50.87 -4.36 11.17
C SER A 527 -49.97 -5.49 11.76
N PRO A 528 -50.46 -6.34 12.68
CA PRO A 528 -49.60 -7.26 13.43
C PRO A 528 -49.69 -8.75 13.02
N GLY A 529 -48.57 -9.47 13.19
CA GLY A 529 -48.58 -10.88 13.58
C GLY A 529 -48.10 -11.92 12.55
N THR A 530 -46.92 -12.50 12.80
CA THR A 530 -46.59 -13.95 12.71
C THR A 530 -45.20 -14.15 13.34
N PRO A 531 -44.94 -15.19 14.16
CA PRO A 531 -43.61 -15.43 14.72
C PRO A 531 -42.61 -15.92 13.66
N CYS A 532 -41.33 -15.50 13.76
CA CYS A 532 -40.28 -16.00 12.89
C CYS A 532 -39.98 -17.50 13.15
N PRO A 533 -40.11 -18.39 12.15
CA PRO A 533 -39.57 -19.75 12.24
C PRO A 533 -38.06 -19.74 11.97
N SER A 534 -37.39 -20.78 12.49
CA SER A 534 -35.96 -21.09 12.33
C SER A 534 -35.43 -20.92 10.90
N CYS A 535 -34.21 -20.36 10.77
CA CYS A 535 -33.50 -20.20 9.50
C CYS A 535 -33.40 -21.51 8.68
N PRO A 536 -33.95 -21.57 7.46
CA PRO A 536 -33.69 -22.64 6.51
C PRO A 536 -32.25 -22.57 5.96
N GLN A 537 -31.80 -23.67 5.35
CA GLN A 537 -30.54 -23.69 4.58
C GLN A 537 -30.58 -22.66 3.44
N ALA A 538 -29.44 -22.01 3.16
CA ALA A 538 -29.36 -20.89 2.23
C ALA A 538 -29.62 -21.29 0.77
N ASN A 539 -30.87 -21.10 0.32
CA ASN A 539 -31.17 -20.99 -1.11
C ASN A 539 -30.68 -19.62 -1.61
N CYS A 540 -29.60 -19.61 -2.37
CA CYS A 540 -29.18 -18.43 -3.11
C CYS A 540 -30.28 -18.00 -4.10
N GLY A 541 -30.41 -16.68 -4.32
CA GLY A 541 -31.32 -16.14 -5.34
C GLY A 541 -30.98 -16.66 -6.74
N SER A 542 -31.96 -16.66 -7.64
CA SER A 542 -31.88 -17.31 -8.97
C SER A 542 -30.81 -16.76 -9.94
N SER A 543 -30.02 -15.78 -9.51
CA SER A 543 -28.90 -15.17 -10.23
C SER A 543 -27.52 -15.42 -9.58
N LEU A 544 -27.44 -16.18 -8.49
CA LEU A 544 -26.21 -16.42 -7.71
C LEU A 544 -25.88 -17.91 -7.60
N TYR A 545 -24.61 -18.25 -7.76
CA TYR A 545 -24.08 -19.60 -7.66
C TYR A 545 -23.77 -19.98 -6.21
N ILE A 546 -24.20 -21.17 -5.80
CA ILE A 546 -23.81 -21.78 -4.52
C ILE A 546 -22.38 -22.33 -4.64
N HIS A 547 -21.46 -21.86 -3.79
CA HIS A 547 -20.11 -22.40 -3.63
C HIS A 547 -19.78 -22.56 -2.15
N HIS A 548 -19.54 -23.80 -1.69
CA HIS A 548 -19.20 -24.15 -0.30
C HIS A 548 -20.12 -23.56 0.80
N GLY A 549 -21.38 -23.27 0.45
CA GLY A 549 -22.38 -22.68 1.37
C GLY A 549 -22.58 -21.15 1.21
N SER A 550 -21.70 -20.49 0.46
CA SER A 550 -21.80 -19.07 0.11
C SER A 550 -22.47 -18.84 -1.26
N CYS A 551 -23.07 -17.67 -1.45
CA CYS A 551 -23.67 -17.24 -2.72
C CYS A 551 -22.73 -16.27 -3.45
N LEU A 552 -22.30 -16.62 -4.67
CA LEU A 552 -21.38 -15.82 -5.49
C LEU A 552 -22.02 -15.40 -6.81
N SER A 553 -21.62 -14.26 -7.36
CA SER A 553 -22.07 -13.79 -8.68
C SER A 553 -21.42 -14.53 -9.85
N TYR A 554 -20.26 -15.17 -9.62
CA TYR A 554 -19.54 -16.04 -10.55
C TYR A 554 -18.82 -17.15 -9.77
N CYS A 555 -18.39 -18.22 -10.46
CA CYS A 555 -17.61 -19.28 -9.83
C CYS A 555 -16.12 -18.95 -9.82
N PRO A 556 -15.40 -19.21 -8.71
CA PRO A 556 -13.97 -18.90 -8.60
C PRO A 556 -13.12 -19.81 -9.49
N PRO A 557 -11.84 -19.47 -9.75
CA PRO A 557 -10.91 -20.36 -10.45
C PRO A 557 -10.89 -21.78 -9.87
N ARG A 558 -10.64 -22.76 -10.73
CA ARG A 558 -10.88 -24.21 -10.54
C ARG A 558 -12.36 -24.64 -10.48
N TYR A 559 -13.33 -23.74 -10.64
CA TYR A 559 -14.76 -24.07 -10.71
C TYR A 559 -15.47 -23.40 -11.90
N TYR A 560 -16.61 -23.97 -12.32
CA TYR A 560 -17.49 -23.43 -13.36
C TYR A 560 -18.95 -23.45 -12.91
N GLY A 561 -19.77 -22.58 -13.52
CA GLY A 561 -21.19 -22.47 -13.23
C GLY A 561 -22.00 -23.62 -13.84
N GLN A 562 -22.77 -24.34 -13.02
CA GLN A 562 -23.67 -25.40 -13.45
C GLN A 562 -25.09 -25.15 -12.90
N SER A 563 -26.12 -25.38 -13.73
CA SER A 563 -27.50 -25.42 -13.27
C SER A 563 -27.86 -26.84 -12.80
N ARG A 564 -28.35 -26.96 -11.57
CA ARG A 564 -28.74 -28.24 -10.93
C ARG A 564 -30.23 -28.21 -10.61
N SER A 565 -30.96 -29.23 -11.06
CA SER A 565 -32.40 -29.35 -10.78
C SER A 565 -32.64 -29.68 -9.30
N ALA A 566 -33.37 -28.81 -8.60
CA ALA A 566 -33.68 -28.90 -7.18
C ALA A 566 -35.17 -29.29 -6.98
N GLY A 567 -35.55 -30.44 -7.54
CA GLY A 567 -36.91 -30.98 -7.43
C GLY A 567 -37.97 -30.19 -8.21
N PRO A 568 -39.26 -30.33 -7.89
CA PRO A 568 -40.36 -29.94 -8.79
C PRO A 568 -40.56 -28.45 -9.06
N ARG A 569 -39.83 -27.53 -8.40
CA ARG A 569 -40.06 -26.07 -8.48
C ARG A 569 -38.77 -25.22 -8.37
N GLY A 570 -37.62 -25.69 -8.84
CA GLY A 570 -36.42 -24.85 -8.86
C GLY A 570 -35.22 -25.41 -9.61
N THR A 571 -34.53 -24.53 -10.35
CA THR A 571 -33.14 -24.72 -10.80
C THR A 571 -32.21 -23.91 -9.90
N ALA A 572 -31.28 -24.57 -9.23
CA ALA A 572 -30.26 -23.91 -8.42
C ALA A 572 -28.95 -23.78 -9.22
N LEU A 573 -28.35 -22.60 -9.21
CA LEU A 573 -27.01 -22.39 -9.76
C LEU A 573 -25.98 -22.84 -8.71
N VAL A 574 -25.02 -23.67 -9.12
CA VAL A 574 -23.97 -24.24 -8.26
C VAL A 574 -22.61 -24.16 -8.95
N CYS A 575 -21.53 -24.04 -8.18
CA CYS A 575 -20.17 -24.11 -8.71
C CYS A 575 -19.65 -25.55 -8.69
N ALA A 576 -19.49 -26.15 -9.87
CA ALA A 576 -18.92 -27.48 -10.07
C ALA A 576 -17.41 -27.38 -10.36
N SER A 577 -16.62 -28.39 -9.97
CA SER A 577 -15.17 -28.38 -10.16
C SER A 577 -14.76 -28.56 -11.62
N CYS A 578 -13.75 -27.81 -12.06
CA CYS A 578 -13.04 -28.03 -13.32
C CYS A 578 -12.29 -29.36 -13.34
N HIS A 579 -11.91 -29.81 -14.55
CA HIS A 579 -10.90 -30.86 -14.67
C HIS A 579 -9.56 -30.40 -14.03
N PRO A 580 -8.80 -31.26 -13.32
CA PRO A 580 -7.60 -30.85 -12.59
C PRO A 580 -6.50 -30.17 -13.43
N SER A 581 -6.46 -30.43 -14.74
CA SER A 581 -5.54 -29.79 -15.69
C SER A 581 -5.90 -28.35 -16.05
N CYS A 582 -7.13 -27.87 -15.76
CA CYS A 582 -7.58 -26.51 -16.07
C CYS A 582 -7.41 -25.57 -14.88
N TYR A 583 -7.02 -24.31 -15.12
CA TYR A 583 -7.07 -23.25 -14.09
C TYR A 583 -8.43 -22.56 -14.06
N THR A 584 -8.99 -22.23 -15.23
CA THR A 584 -10.42 -21.92 -15.41
C THR A 584 -11.00 -22.81 -16.50
N CYS A 585 -12.32 -23.03 -16.50
CA CYS A 585 -12.98 -23.90 -17.45
C CYS A 585 -14.45 -23.50 -17.67
N GLN A 586 -15.06 -24.08 -18.71
CA GLN A 586 -16.51 -24.05 -18.97
C GLN A 586 -17.17 -25.44 -18.75
N GLY A 587 -16.45 -26.40 -18.16
CA GLY A 587 -16.97 -27.74 -17.89
C GLY A 587 -15.95 -28.66 -17.20
N SER A 588 -16.42 -29.82 -16.73
CA SER A 588 -15.64 -30.79 -15.95
C SER A 588 -14.66 -31.66 -16.75
N TRP A 589 -14.49 -31.43 -18.05
CA TRP A 589 -13.62 -32.22 -18.94
C TRP A 589 -12.30 -31.51 -19.26
N ALA A 590 -11.25 -32.30 -19.54
CA ALA A 590 -9.91 -31.80 -19.83
C ALA A 590 -9.82 -30.88 -21.06
N ASN A 591 -10.81 -30.98 -21.97
CA ASN A 591 -10.96 -30.22 -23.20
C ASN A 591 -12.00 -29.09 -23.09
N ASN A 592 -12.32 -28.66 -21.86
CA ASN A 592 -13.19 -27.49 -21.60
C ASN A 592 -12.44 -26.40 -20.81
N CYS A 593 -11.10 -26.40 -20.83
CA CYS A 593 -10.30 -25.36 -20.17
C CYS A 593 -10.47 -24.01 -20.90
N THR A 594 -10.41 -22.91 -20.15
CA THR A 594 -10.32 -21.53 -20.67
C THR A 594 -9.07 -20.80 -20.21
N SER A 595 -8.33 -21.35 -19.23
CA SER A 595 -6.95 -20.99 -18.93
C SER A 595 -6.23 -22.14 -18.22
N CYS A 596 -4.91 -22.13 -18.23
CA CYS A 596 -4.08 -23.21 -17.72
C CYS A 596 -3.34 -22.85 -16.42
N PRO A 597 -2.99 -23.85 -15.59
CA PRO A 597 -2.14 -23.63 -14.42
C PRO A 597 -0.75 -23.13 -14.81
N SER A 598 -0.08 -22.44 -13.89
CA SER A 598 1.29 -21.94 -14.07
C SER A 598 2.25 -23.09 -14.43
N GLY A 599 2.81 -23.04 -15.63
CA GLY A 599 3.69 -24.07 -16.20
C GLY A 599 3.08 -24.81 -17.40
N HIS A 600 1.76 -24.81 -17.56
CA HIS A 600 1.05 -25.50 -18.64
C HIS A 600 0.70 -24.54 -19.79
N THR A 601 0.75 -25.03 -21.03
CA THR A 601 0.38 -24.25 -22.23
C THR A 601 -1.07 -24.55 -22.65
N PHE A 602 -1.84 -23.51 -22.98
CA PHE A 602 -3.20 -23.67 -23.50
C PHE A 602 -3.20 -23.95 -25.01
N GLN A 603 -4.09 -24.84 -25.46
CA GLN A 603 -4.24 -25.20 -26.87
C GLN A 603 -5.65 -24.84 -27.36
N ASP A 604 -5.79 -23.69 -28.02
CA ASP A 604 -7.09 -23.10 -28.41
C ASP A 604 -8.00 -24.05 -29.21
N ILE A 605 -7.43 -24.89 -30.08
CA ILE A 605 -8.18 -25.80 -30.96
C ILE A 605 -8.86 -26.94 -30.18
N THR A 606 -8.24 -27.39 -29.09
CA THR A 606 -8.71 -28.53 -28.29
C THR A 606 -9.25 -28.11 -26.92
N HIS A 607 -9.11 -26.83 -26.55
CA HIS A 607 -9.42 -26.30 -25.23
C HIS A 607 -8.77 -27.11 -24.08
N THR A 608 -7.58 -27.67 -24.33
CA THR A 608 -6.80 -28.45 -23.36
C THR A 608 -5.59 -27.68 -22.84
N CYS A 609 -5.09 -28.10 -21.68
CA CYS A 609 -3.82 -27.66 -21.12
C CYS A 609 -2.78 -28.79 -21.23
N GLN A 610 -1.62 -28.50 -21.83
CA GLN A 610 -0.52 -29.44 -22.00
C GLN A 610 0.69 -29.05 -21.14
N GLU A 611 1.43 -30.05 -20.67
CA GLU A 611 2.74 -29.85 -20.02
C GLU A 611 3.83 -29.58 -21.07
N PRO A 612 4.89 -28.82 -20.73
CA PRO A 612 6.03 -28.64 -21.62
C PRO A 612 6.76 -29.98 -21.79
N ALA A 613 6.69 -30.56 -22.98
CA ALA A 613 7.30 -31.86 -23.24
C ALA A 613 8.85 -31.79 -23.16
N GLU A 614 9.42 -32.39 -22.12
CA GLU A 614 10.86 -32.68 -22.08
C GLU A 614 11.19 -33.72 -23.17
N GLY A 615 12.02 -33.41 -24.17
CA GLY A 615 12.51 -34.46 -25.06
C GLY A 615 13.03 -34.16 -26.47
N SER A 616 12.99 -32.93 -26.99
CA SER A 616 13.57 -32.55 -28.31
C SER A 616 12.94 -33.23 -29.57
N PRO A 617 13.38 -32.93 -30.81
CA PRO A 617 14.11 -31.76 -31.31
C PRO A 617 13.23 -30.84 -32.19
N SER A 618 13.77 -29.70 -32.63
CA SER A 618 13.03 -28.72 -33.44
C SER A 618 12.79 -29.16 -34.90
N PRO A 619 11.54 -29.23 -35.40
CA PRO A 619 11.26 -29.30 -36.83
C PRO A 619 11.54 -27.94 -37.51
N ALA A 620 11.73 -27.96 -38.83
CA ALA A 620 12.23 -26.81 -39.58
C ALA A 620 11.27 -25.61 -39.64
N ARG A 621 11.81 -24.38 -39.57
CA ARG A 621 11.08 -23.16 -39.93
C ARG A 621 10.78 -23.18 -41.43
N LEU A 622 9.50 -23.22 -41.80
CA LEU A 622 9.07 -22.87 -43.15
C LEU A 622 9.44 -21.41 -43.45
N ARG A 623 9.88 -21.13 -44.68
CA ARG A 623 10.01 -19.75 -45.17
C ARG A 623 8.63 -19.10 -45.28
N ARG A 624 8.58 -17.80 -45.03
CA ARG A 624 7.72 -16.87 -45.76
C ARG A 624 8.62 -15.82 -46.38
N ASP A 625 8.50 -15.61 -47.67
CA ASP A 625 9.40 -14.76 -48.44
C ASP A 625 9.08 -13.27 -48.22
N LEU A 626 10.12 -12.46 -48.09
CA LEU A 626 10.01 -11.00 -47.99
C LEU A 626 10.42 -10.41 -49.34
N VAL A 627 9.46 -9.86 -50.09
CA VAL A 627 9.73 -9.24 -51.39
C VAL A 627 10.44 -7.91 -51.18
N VAL A 628 11.67 -7.81 -51.70
CA VAL A 628 12.48 -6.59 -51.66
C VAL A 628 12.10 -5.67 -52.83
N VAL A 629 11.73 -4.43 -52.54
CA VAL A 629 11.58 -3.37 -53.55
C VAL A 629 12.76 -2.40 -53.43
N THR A 630 13.79 -2.61 -54.26
CA THR A 630 14.90 -1.66 -54.43
C THR A 630 14.49 -0.51 -55.35
N VAL A 631 14.56 0.73 -54.87
CA VAL A 631 14.55 1.92 -55.72
C VAL A 631 16.00 2.34 -55.98
N LEU A 632 16.36 2.50 -57.25
CA LEU A 632 17.69 2.92 -57.70
C LEU A 632 17.81 4.45 -57.75
N ALA A 633 18.92 4.99 -57.27
CA ALA A 633 19.37 6.34 -57.57
C ALA A 633 20.91 6.35 -57.63
N CYS A 634 21.48 6.59 -58.81
CA CYS A 634 22.92 6.59 -59.05
C CYS A 634 23.41 7.96 -59.57
N SER A 635 24.37 8.58 -58.89
CA SER A 635 25.34 9.48 -59.53
C SER A 635 26.56 9.81 -58.62
N SER A 636 27.73 9.34 -59.05
CA SER A 636 29.07 9.97 -58.99
C SER A 636 29.24 11.32 -58.24
N LEU A 637 30.25 11.63 -57.40
CA LEU A 637 31.68 11.28 -57.21
C LEU A 637 32.56 12.56 -57.29
N VAL A 638 33.79 12.49 -56.73
CA VAL A 638 34.96 13.41 -56.84
C VAL A 638 35.28 14.29 -55.60
N LEU A 639 36.58 14.56 -55.39
CA LEU A 639 37.25 15.04 -54.17
C LEU A 639 37.65 16.53 -54.20
N ALA A 640 38.16 17.00 -53.04
CA ALA A 640 38.96 18.21 -52.73
C ALA A 640 38.19 19.47 -52.28
N GLY A 641 38.73 20.33 -51.38
CA GLY A 641 39.90 20.15 -50.51
C GLY A 641 40.48 21.45 -49.91
N VAL A 642 41.12 21.33 -48.73
CA VAL A 642 42.23 22.18 -48.22
C VAL A 642 41.93 23.58 -47.60
N LEU A 643 42.23 23.68 -46.28
CA LEU A 643 42.69 24.84 -45.46
C LEU A 643 41.76 25.96 -44.89
N TYR A 644 42.22 26.40 -43.70
CA TYR A 644 41.88 27.56 -42.82
C TYR A 644 42.48 28.90 -43.38
N PRO A 645 42.32 30.12 -42.76
CA PRO A 645 41.86 30.42 -41.39
C PRO A 645 40.89 31.63 -41.17
N THR A 646 40.50 31.78 -39.90
CA THR A 646 39.98 32.94 -39.13
C THR A 646 40.03 34.38 -39.69
N TYR A 647 39.02 35.19 -39.31
CA TYR A 647 39.23 36.53 -38.71
C TYR A 647 38.15 36.86 -37.64
N ARG A 648 38.32 37.97 -36.89
CA ARG A 648 37.56 38.34 -35.66
C ARG A 648 37.27 39.86 -35.65
N VAL A 649 36.44 40.33 -34.70
CA VAL A 649 36.07 41.76 -34.39
C VAL A 649 34.96 42.32 -35.32
N GLY A 650 33.96 43.09 -34.85
CA GLY A 650 33.61 43.52 -33.48
C GLY A 650 32.33 44.38 -33.37
N PHE A 651 32.06 44.92 -32.16
CA PHE A 651 30.97 45.88 -31.83
C PHE A 651 31.07 47.19 -32.66
N ARG A 652 30.06 48.07 -32.80
CA ARG A 652 29.07 48.61 -31.81
C ARG A 652 27.93 49.43 -32.46
N ALA A 653 26.85 49.67 -31.71
CA ALA A 653 25.72 50.63 -31.88
C ALA A 653 25.96 51.88 -32.78
N GLY A 654 24.99 52.50 -33.47
CA GLY A 654 23.54 52.65 -33.28
C GLY A 654 23.11 54.11 -33.61
N LYS A 655 21.96 54.29 -34.28
CA LYS A 655 21.16 55.54 -34.51
C LYS A 655 19.96 55.18 -35.43
N GLY A 656 18.77 55.79 -35.37
CA GLY A 656 18.29 56.77 -34.39
C GLY A 656 17.28 57.81 -34.93
N ALA A 657 16.19 57.39 -35.59
CA ALA A 657 15.11 58.24 -36.16
C ALA A 657 13.95 57.34 -36.67
N LEU A 658 12.66 57.71 -36.74
CA LEU A 658 11.86 58.78 -36.12
C LEU A 658 10.34 58.45 -36.29
N CYS A 659 9.47 59.29 -35.72
CA CYS A 659 8.00 59.40 -35.93
C CYS A 659 7.04 58.53 -35.09
N CYS A 660 6.03 59.22 -34.54
CA CYS A 660 4.86 58.72 -33.78
C CYS A 660 3.86 59.88 -33.62
N PRO A 661 2.53 59.66 -33.66
CA PRO A 661 1.56 60.58 -33.05
C PRO A 661 0.68 59.92 -31.98
N ARG A 662 0.29 60.73 -30.98
CA ARG A 662 -0.56 60.38 -29.82
C ARG A 662 -2.05 60.60 -30.10
N VAL A 663 -2.93 59.87 -29.39
CA VAL A 663 -4.08 60.39 -28.59
C VAL A 663 -4.30 59.38 -27.43
N ARG A 664 -4.14 59.67 -26.12
CA ARG A 664 -4.98 60.45 -25.16
C ARG A 664 -6.37 59.80 -24.87
N ARG A 665 -6.92 59.76 -23.64
CA ARG A 665 -6.48 60.21 -22.28
C ARG A 665 -7.49 59.73 -21.21
N THR A 666 -7.04 59.39 -19.98
CA THR A 666 -7.75 59.53 -18.65
C THR A 666 -9.17 58.95 -18.46
N VAL A 667 -9.63 58.63 -17.24
CA VAL A 667 -9.10 58.96 -15.90
C VAL A 667 -8.26 57.81 -15.32
#